data_AF-A0A4Q3CJ15-F1
#
_entry.id   AF-A0A4Q3CJ15-F1
#
_cell.length_a   1.000
_cell.length_b   1.000
_cell.length_c   1.000
_cell.angle_alpha   90.00
_cell.angle_beta   90.00
_cell.angle_gamma   90.00
#
_symmetry.space_group_name_H-M   'P 1'
#
loop_
_entity.id
_entity.type
_entity.pdbx_description
1 polymer ?
#
loop_
_entity_poly.entity_id
_entity_poly.type
_entity_poly.pdbx_seq_one_letter_code
_entity_poly.pdbx_strand_id
1 'polypeptide(L)'
;MRNIFTLSFLFLFLLQLNCFAQADKLKKYPSNDVKKIDAAKPWVFWYWMHASFSKEGITADLEAMKEAGIAGAYIAPIKGKTNPPLFEPVIETLTREWWQIFKYALDEADRIGIQIALLPNDGFATAGGPWIKPEMSMQKVVWTTTNLKGGKLFKDTLQRPEAYQGYYKDIAVLAFPTGKNADINTTQITPKITTSTGADASFLVEKGNKKNFGSADSCWIQYEFAKPFLCRSIKISVNYYNHQSQRLIIQASDDGKNFRQVGRLVPHRDGWLDWDAPATHSITPTKAKFYRFVYDPKGHEPGAEDLDAAKWKQSLKIAGLELSSAAKINQFEGKSGQVWRVAKGTTTEQVADSLTVPLKDIIDITNKLDANGRLTWKVPVGNWTIIRIGHTSTGHKNETAGAGKGLEVDKFNPEAIKYQFHQWYGKAMQVAGPALAAKVLKVLHVDSWECGSQNWSPVFKAEFVKRNGYDPVKYLPAMAGFPVESAETSERFLHDIRETIGAVMNDNFFGTLKELAHKNGAIFTSETTAPVMVGDGLRHFGMVDVPMGEFWYNSPSHDKPNDMLDAISGAHIYGKNIVQAEGFTTVRMEWNEHPGNLKTLQDRNYALGLNKLVYHVYVHNPWMDRKPGMTLDGVGLYFQRDQTWWKPGKAWVDYATRSQVLLQEGNPVVDLAVFIGEEMPRRAILPDRL
;
A
#
# COMPACT_ATOMS: atom_id res chain seq x y z
N MET A 1 -34.74 -47.99 -39.20
CA MET A 1 -34.15 -48.28 -37.87
C MET A 1 -32.73 -48.82 -37.92
N ARG A 2 -32.34 -49.68 -38.88
CA ARG A 2 -30.99 -50.27 -38.94
C ARG A 2 -29.84 -49.26 -39.13
N ASN A 3 -30.03 -48.22 -39.96
CA ASN A 3 -28.97 -47.22 -40.24
C ASN A 3 -28.73 -46.19 -39.12
N ILE A 4 -29.72 -45.93 -38.25
CA ILE A 4 -29.58 -45.00 -37.12
C ILE A 4 -28.74 -45.65 -36.02
N PHE A 5 -28.95 -46.94 -35.77
CA PHE A 5 -28.14 -47.70 -34.82
C PHE A 5 -26.67 -47.77 -35.23
N THR A 6 -26.36 -47.91 -36.52
CA THR A 6 -24.97 -47.96 -37.01
C THR A 6 -24.26 -46.61 -36.88
N LEU A 7 -24.94 -45.50 -37.14
CA LEU A 7 -24.38 -44.16 -36.95
C LEU A 7 -24.16 -43.83 -35.46
N SER A 8 -25.10 -44.18 -34.60
CA SER A 8 -24.96 -43.99 -33.14
C SER A 8 -23.82 -44.83 -32.57
N PHE A 9 -23.63 -46.06 -33.06
CA PHE A 9 -22.51 -46.92 -32.63
C PHE A 9 -21.16 -46.36 -33.12
N LEU A 10 -21.09 -45.86 -34.36
CA LEU A 10 -19.88 -45.24 -34.89
C LEU A 10 -19.52 -43.96 -34.13
N PHE A 11 -20.52 -43.15 -33.76
CA PHE A 11 -20.32 -41.92 -32.98
C PHE A 11 -19.89 -42.23 -31.53
N LEU A 12 -20.51 -43.22 -30.88
CA LEU A 12 -20.09 -43.72 -29.56
C LEU A 12 -18.68 -44.35 -29.60
N PHE A 13 -18.33 -45.05 -30.66
CA PHE A 13 -17.01 -45.64 -30.84
C PHE A 13 -15.93 -44.56 -31.08
N LEU A 14 -16.25 -43.50 -31.83
CA LEU A 14 -15.38 -42.34 -32.02
C LEU A 14 -15.24 -41.48 -30.74
N LEU A 15 -16.29 -41.37 -29.92
CA LEU A 15 -16.25 -40.77 -28.58
C LEU A 15 -15.39 -41.60 -27.62
N GLN A 16 -15.51 -42.93 -27.65
CA GLN A 16 -14.66 -43.82 -26.86
C GLN A 16 -13.20 -43.76 -27.31
N LEU A 17 -12.92 -43.75 -28.62
CA LEU A 17 -11.56 -43.61 -29.15
C LEU A 17 -10.91 -42.27 -28.77
N ASN A 18 -11.66 -41.16 -28.75
CA ASN A 18 -11.17 -39.87 -28.27
C ASN A 18 -10.92 -39.87 -26.75
N CYS A 19 -11.80 -40.49 -25.95
CA CYS A 19 -11.60 -40.66 -24.51
C CYS A 19 -10.36 -41.53 -24.21
N PHE A 20 -10.15 -42.62 -24.94
CA PHE A 20 -8.96 -43.48 -24.77
C PHE A 20 -7.67 -42.79 -25.25
N ALA A 21 -7.72 -42.00 -26.33
CA ALA A 21 -6.58 -41.21 -26.80
C ALA A 21 -6.21 -40.06 -25.84
N GLN A 22 -7.17 -39.44 -25.15
CA GLN A 22 -6.92 -38.49 -24.06
C GLN A 22 -6.39 -39.18 -22.81
N ALA A 23 -6.91 -40.36 -22.46
CA ALA A 23 -6.44 -41.14 -21.31
C ALA A 23 -5.00 -41.65 -21.50
N ASP A 24 -4.59 -42.04 -22.71
CA ASP A 24 -3.21 -42.44 -22.99
C ASP A 24 -2.24 -41.25 -23.09
N LYS A 25 -2.72 -40.04 -23.40
CA LYS A 25 -1.92 -38.80 -23.22
C LYS A 25 -1.69 -38.48 -21.74
N LEU A 26 -2.67 -38.71 -20.87
CA LEU A 26 -2.53 -38.53 -19.42
C LEU A 26 -1.56 -39.54 -18.77
N LYS A 27 -1.46 -40.77 -19.29
CA LYS A 27 -0.48 -41.78 -18.82
C LYS A 27 0.99 -41.42 -19.11
N LYS A 28 1.26 -40.46 -19.99
CA LYS A 28 2.60 -39.91 -20.24
C LYS A 28 2.94 -38.72 -19.33
N TYR A 29 2.03 -38.30 -18.46
CA TYR A 29 2.25 -37.28 -17.44
C TYR A 29 2.34 -37.93 -16.06
N PRO A 30 3.32 -37.57 -15.22
CA PRO A 30 4.17 -36.39 -15.33
C PRO A 30 5.34 -36.59 -16.30
N SER A 31 5.75 -35.51 -16.98
CA SER A 31 6.98 -35.52 -17.77
C SER A 31 8.14 -35.92 -16.88
N ASN A 32 8.90 -36.97 -17.23
CA ASN A 32 10.22 -37.23 -16.65
C ASN A 32 11.27 -36.16 -17.07
N ASP A 33 10.81 -35.01 -17.57
CA ASP A 33 11.65 -33.87 -17.93
C ASP A 33 12.14 -33.20 -16.64
N VAL A 34 13.37 -33.54 -16.29
CA VAL A 34 14.07 -33.02 -15.12
C VAL A 34 14.09 -31.49 -15.11
N LYS A 35 14.19 -30.83 -16.28
CA LYS A 35 14.21 -29.36 -16.34
C LYS A 35 12.86 -28.76 -15.94
N LYS A 36 11.76 -29.34 -16.40
CA LYS A 36 10.41 -28.92 -16.00
C LYS A 36 10.19 -29.14 -14.50
N ILE A 37 10.61 -30.30 -13.99
CA ILE A 37 10.51 -30.61 -12.55
C ILE A 37 11.32 -29.62 -11.72
N ASP A 38 12.56 -29.33 -12.10
CA ASP A 38 13.42 -28.38 -11.38
C ASP A 38 12.86 -26.95 -11.42
N ALA A 39 12.38 -26.51 -12.59
CA ALA A 39 11.72 -25.22 -12.75
C ALA A 39 10.41 -25.12 -11.95
N ALA A 40 9.75 -26.24 -11.66
CA ALA A 40 8.50 -26.30 -10.92
C ALA A 40 8.67 -26.47 -9.41
N LYS A 41 9.88 -26.65 -8.87
CA LYS A 41 10.09 -26.79 -7.41
C LYS A 41 9.71 -25.51 -6.65
N PRO A 42 9.09 -25.60 -5.46
CA PRO A 42 8.74 -24.42 -4.67
C PRO A 42 9.97 -23.75 -4.06
N TRP A 43 9.78 -22.51 -3.59
CA TRP A 43 10.78 -21.68 -2.94
C TRP A 43 10.34 -21.36 -1.51
N VAL A 44 11.18 -20.67 -0.73
CA VAL A 44 10.85 -20.20 0.62
C VAL A 44 11.25 -18.74 0.81
N PHE A 45 10.53 -18.01 1.65
CA PHE A 45 11.13 -16.86 2.32
C PHE A 45 12.06 -17.35 3.42
N TRP A 46 13.30 -16.86 3.41
CA TRP A 46 14.33 -17.24 4.38
C TRP A 46 14.70 -16.04 5.26
N TYR A 47 14.05 -15.97 6.41
CA TYR A 47 14.14 -14.82 7.30
C TYR A 47 15.27 -14.97 8.32
N TRP A 48 16.07 -13.91 8.41
CA TRP A 48 17.27 -13.83 9.22
C TRP A 48 17.02 -12.85 10.37
N MET A 49 16.63 -13.39 11.52
CA MET A 49 16.11 -12.59 12.64
C MET A 49 17.19 -11.95 13.51
N HIS A 50 16.96 -10.72 13.94
CA HIS A 50 17.59 -10.11 15.11
C HIS A 50 19.13 -10.17 15.16
N ALA A 51 19.80 -9.93 14.05
CA ALA A 51 21.27 -9.99 13.96
C ALA A 51 21.88 -11.33 14.48
N SER A 52 21.12 -12.43 14.38
CA SER A 52 21.42 -13.73 14.99
C SER A 52 21.71 -14.80 13.93
N PHE A 53 22.98 -14.93 13.52
CA PHE A 53 23.38 -15.74 12.36
C PHE A 53 24.56 -16.66 12.69
N SER A 54 24.56 -17.89 12.16
CA SER A 54 25.70 -18.80 12.21
C SER A 54 25.95 -19.50 10.87
N LYS A 55 27.22 -19.81 10.59
CA LYS A 55 27.60 -20.53 9.35
C LYS A 55 27.09 -21.96 9.37
N GLU A 56 27.14 -22.59 10.55
CA GLU A 56 26.65 -23.94 10.80
C GLU A 56 25.14 -24.02 10.55
N GLY A 57 24.37 -23.05 11.07
CA GLY A 57 22.93 -22.96 10.82
C GLY A 57 22.61 -22.69 9.35
N ILE A 58 23.38 -21.84 8.67
CA ILE A 58 23.21 -21.55 7.23
C ILE A 58 23.42 -22.81 6.39
N THR A 59 24.49 -23.57 6.68
CA THR A 59 24.76 -24.85 6.01
C THR A 59 23.62 -25.82 6.24
N ALA A 60 23.19 -25.98 7.50
CA ALA A 60 22.11 -26.90 7.86
C ALA A 60 20.77 -26.50 7.22
N ASP A 61 20.49 -25.20 7.09
CA ASP A 61 19.29 -24.70 6.42
C ASP A 61 19.28 -25.03 4.94
N LEU A 62 20.36 -24.71 4.25
CA LEU A 62 20.50 -24.93 2.81
C LEU A 62 20.48 -26.43 2.46
N GLU A 63 21.17 -27.27 3.25
CA GLU A 63 21.12 -28.73 3.09
C GLU A 63 19.71 -29.27 3.32
N ALA A 64 19.05 -28.83 4.39
CA ALA A 64 17.67 -29.21 4.67
C ALA A 64 16.71 -28.81 3.53
N MET A 65 16.86 -27.60 2.99
CA MET A 65 16.08 -27.12 1.85
C MET A 65 16.28 -28.03 0.63
N LYS A 66 17.53 -28.37 0.32
CA LYS A 66 17.86 -29.26 -0.80
C LYS A 66 17.25 -30.65 -0.63
N GLU A 67 17.37 -31.24 0.55
CA GLU A 67 16.80 -32.54 0.89
C GLU A 67 15.27 -32.56 0.76
N ALA A 68 14.61 -31.47 1.18
CA ALA A 68 13.16 -31.31 1.07
C ALA A 68 12.68 -31.08 -0.38
N GLY A 69 13.57 -30.73 -1.31
CA GLY A 69 13.23 -30.44 -2.71
C GLY A 69 12.91 -28.98 -3.00
N ILE A 70 13.33 -28.05 -2.14
CA ILE A 70 13.23 -26.60 -2.34
C ILE A 70 14.33 -26.15 -3.29
N ALA A 71 14.00 -25.26 -4.24
CA ALA A 71 14.92 -24.83 -5.28
C ALA A 71 15.51 -23.42 -5.09
N GLY A 72 14.90 -22.61 -4.23
CA GLY A 72 15.40 -21.26 -3.98
C GLY A 72 14.87 -20.63 -2.69
N ALA A 73 15.54 -19.56 -2.28
CA ALA A 73 15.27 -18.86 -1.04
C ALA A 73 15.35 -17.33 -1.23
N TYR A 74 14.38 -16.61 -0.67
CA TYR A 74 14.34 -15.15 -0.61
C TYR A 74 14.96 -14.71 0.71
N ILE A 75 16.18 -14.18 0.67
CA ILE A 75 16.86 -13.73 1.89
C ILE A 75 16.29 -12.37 2.29
N ALA A 76 15.77 -12.29 3.51
CA ALA A 76 15.41 -11.03 4.15
C ALA A 76 15.95 -11.00 5.60
N PRO A 77 16.92 -10.14 5.93
CA PRO A 77 17.22 -9.83 7.33
C PRO A 77 16.07 -9.04 7.96
N ILE A 78 15.63 -9.47 9.14
CA ILE A 78 14.49 -8.90 9.84
C ILE A 78 14.93 -8.46 11.24
N LYS A 79 14.83 -7.15 11.50
CA LYS A 79 15.18 -6.44 12.73
C LYS A 79 16.68 -6.52 13.10
N GLY A 80 17.11 -5.56 13.91
CA GLY A 80 18.47 -5.51 14.45
C GLY A 80 18.62 -6.33 15.73
N LYS A 81 19.78 -6.23 16.38
CA LYS A 81 20.04 -6.93 17.64
C LYS A 81 19.01 -6.56 18.72
N THR A 82 18.69 -7.53 19.55
CA THR A 82 17.93 -7.31 20.79
C THR A 82 18.85 -6.84 21.92
N ASN A 83 18.26 -6.40 23.03
CA ASN A 83 18.97 -6.10 24.26
C ASN A 83 18.29 -6.80 25.45
N PRO A 84 18.89 -7.87 26.03
CA PRO A 84 20.17 -8.48 25.65
C PRO A 84 20.11 -9.19 24.28
N PRO A 85 21.25 -9.44 23.61
CA PRO A 85 21.29 -10.20 22.36
C PRO A 85 20.72 -11.61 22.48
N LEU A 86 20.03 -12.10 21.45
CA LEU A 86 19.54 -13.48 21.40
C LEU A 86 20.67 -14.48 21.13
N PHE A 87 21.57 -14.14 20.20
CA PHE A 87 22.68 -14.98 19.73
C PHE A 87 24.00 -14.20 19.78
N GLU A 88 25.10 -14.92 20.02
CA GLU A 88 26.46 -14.36 19.97
C GLU A 88 27.33 -15.21 19.03
N PRO A 89 28.20 -14.58 18.21
CA PRO A 89 28.44 -13.14 18.12
C PRO A 89 27.28 -12.37 17.44
N VAL A 90 27.01 -11.15 17.90
CA VAL A 90 26.06 -10.24 17.22
C VAL A 90 26.63 -9.75 15.88
N ILE A 91 25.88 -9.96 14.79
CA ILE A 91 26.27 -9.55 13.44
C ILE A 91 25.17 -8.67 12.84
N GLU A 92 25.31 -7.36 12.94
CA GLU A 92 24.32 -6.39 12.39
C GLU A 92 24.45 -6.24 10.88
N THR A 93 23.33 -5.98 10.19
CA THR A 93 23.32 -5.69 8.74
C THR A 93 24.26 -4.53 8.39
N LEU A 94 24.73 -4.49 7.15
CA LEU A 94 25.72 -3.52 6.62
C LEU A 94 27.15 -3.64 7.18
N THR A 95 27.39 -4.37 8.27
CA THR A 95 28.76 -4.61 8.76
C THR A 95 29.57 -5.49 7.81
N ARG A 96 30.90 -5.47 7.94
CA ARG A 96 31.79 -6.32 7.14
C ARG A 96 31.50 -7.80 7.42
N GLU A 97 31.29 -8.13 8.68
CA GLU A 97 31.00 -9.47 9.18
C GLU A 97 29.68 -9.99 8.60
N TRP A 98 28.65 -9.14 8.52
CA TRP A 98 27.39 -9.51 7.88
C TRP A 98 27.55 -9.80 6.40
N TRP A 99 28.28 -8.96 5.66
CA TRP A 99 28.57 -9.23 4.24
C TRP A 99 29.38 -10.52 4.04
N GLN A 100 30.23 -10.91 5.00
CA GLN A 100 30.93 -12.20 4.98
C GLN A 100 29.98 -13.38 5.21
N ILE A 101 29.01 -13.25 6.13
CA ILE A 101 27.96 -14.25 6.34
C ILE A 101 27.06 -14.37 5.11
N PHE A 102 26.66 -13.25 4.51
CA PHE A 102 25.88 -13.23 3.28
C PHE A 102 26.63 -13.93 2.13
N LYS A 103 27.91 -13.59 1.91
CA LYS A 103 28.73 -14.27 0.90
C LYS A 103 28.84 -15.77 1.17
N TYR A 104 29.03 -16.16 2.43
CA TYR A 104 29.09 -17.57 2.80
C TYR A 104 27.79 -18.32 2.44
N ALA A 105 26.62 -17.71 2.68
CA ALA A 105 25.34 -18.28 2.25
C ALA A 105 25.26 -18.43 0.71
N LEU A 106 25.81 -17.47 -0.05
CA LEU A 106 25.88 -17.58 -1.51
C LEU A 106 26.83 -18.69 -1.98
N ASP A 107 28.00 -18.85 -1.34
CA ASP A 107 28.96 -19.91 -1.64
C ASP A 107 28.32 -21.29 -1.37
N GLU A 108 27.62 -21.43 -0.24
CA GLU A 108 26.89 -22.66 0.10
C GLU A 108 25.75 -22.92 -0.87
N ALA A 109 24.98 -21.89 -1.25
CA ALA A 109 23.92 -22.01 -2.25
C ALA A 109 24.45 -22.50 -3.62
N ASP A 110 25.63 -22.04 -4.08
CA ASP A 110 26.29 -22.56 -5.30
C ASP A 110 26.66 -24.03 -5.12
N ARG A 111 27.23 -24.40 -3.96
CA ARG A 111 27.66 -25.78 -3.66
C ARG A 111 26.54 -26.79 -3.80
N ILE A 112 25.32 -26.45 -3.36
CA ILE A 112 24.17 -27.37 -3.36
C ILE A 112 23.17 -27.12 -4.50
N GLY A 113 23.35 -26.05 -5.26
CA GLY A 113 22.49 -25.65 -6.37
C GLY A 113 21.12 -25.12 -5.93
N ILE A 114 21.11 -24.21 -4.94
CA ILE A 114 19.94 -23.40 -4.55
C ILE A 114 20.10 -22.00 -5.13
N GLN A 115 19.02 -21.43 -5.68
CA GLN A 115 19.01 -20.06 -6.17
C GLN A 115 18.58 -19.08 -5.07
N ILE A 116 19.09 -17.85 -5.14
CA ILE A 116 18.87 -16.81 -4.14
C ILE A 116 18.15 -15.63 -4.78
N ALA A 117 17.09 -15.20 -4.11
CA ALA A 117 16.45 -13.91 -4.29
C ALA A 117 16.87 -12.97 -3.17
N LEU A 118 16.99 -11.68 -3.49
CA LEU A 118 17.26 -10.64 -2.52
C LEU A 118 16.31 -9.46 -2.76
N LEU A 119 15.80 -8.92 -1.66
CA LEU A 119 14.95 -7.73 -1.64
C LEU A 119 15.78 -6.46 -1.91
N PRO A 120 15.20 -5.31 -2.31
CA PRO A 120 15.96 -4.08 -2.55
C PRO A 120 16.40 -3.34 -1.27
N ASN A 121 16.13 -3.89 -0.08
CA ASN A 121 16.41 -3.29 1.22
C ASN A 121 16.64 -4.34 2.32
N ASP A 122 17.10 -3.85 3.49
CA ASP A 122 17.01 -4.56 4.78
C ASP A 122 15.56 -4.51 5.29
N GLY A 123 15.08 -5.54 5.98
CA GLY A 123 13.67 -5.76 6.28
C GLY A 123 12.88 -6.29 5.08
N PHE A 124 11.60 -6.58 5.30
CA PHE A 124 10.71 -7.13 4.26
C PHE A 124 10.20 -6.09 3.24
N ALA A 125 10.13 -4.80 3.57
CA ALA A 125 9.40 -3.83 2.77
C ALA A 125 9.88 -2.39 3.01
N THR A 126 9.88 -1.49 2.02
CA THR A 126 9.71 -1.78 0.58
C THR A 126 10.95 -1.41 -0.24
N ALA A 127 11.58 -0.26 0.00
CA ALA A 127 12.79 0.17 -0.70
C ALA A 127 13.51 1.31 0.05
N GLY A 128 13.79 1.10 1.34
CA GLY A 128 14.43 2.08 2.21
C GLY A 128 15.90 1.81 2.54
N GLY A 129 16.58 2.82 3.08
CA GLY A 129 17.94 2.68 3.61
C GLY A 129 18.49 3.94 4.27
N PRO A 130 19.51 3.83 5.15
CA PRO A 130 20.07 4.97 5.90
C PRO A 130 20.75 6.01 5.01
N TRP A 131 21.07 5.66 3.77
CA TRP A 131 21.62 6.55 2.76
C TRP A 131 20.58 7.43 2.06
N ILE A 132 19.28 7.15 2.22
CA ILE A 132 18.20 7.95 1.65
C ILE A 132 17.97 9.18 2.53
N LYS A 133 18.21 10.36 1.95
CA LYS A 133 17.95 11.67 2.57
C LYS A 133 16.52 12.12 2.29
N PRO A 134 15.95 13.06 3.07
CA PRO A 134 14.61 13.59 2.81
C PRO A 134 14.37 14.09 1.38
N GLU A 135 15.39 14.62 0.69
CA GLU A 135 15.28 15.04 -0.72
C GLU A 135 15.19 13.88 -1.74
N MET A 136 15.61 12.67 -1.36
CA MET A 136 15.57 11.45 -2.19
C MET A 136 14.46 10.50 -1.74
N SER A 137 13.69 10.88 -0.71
CA SER A 137 12.62 10.08 -0.13
C SER A 137 11.29 10.30 -0.86
N MET A 138 10.29 9.45 -0.62
CA MET A 138 8.92 9.65 -1.08
C MET A 138 8.41 11.07 -0.73
N GLN A 139 7.84 11.81 -1.69
CA GLN A 139 7.44 13.21 -1.49
C GLN A 139 5.91 13.40 -1.42
N LYS A 140 5.47 14.30 -0.55
CA LYS A 140 4.08 14.76 -0.46
C LYS A 140 3.96 16.27 -0.65
N VAL A 141 2.88 16.71 -1.31
CA VAL A 141 2.49 18.12 -1.38
C VAL A 141 2.01 18.58 -0.02
N VAL A 142 2.51 19.73 0.43
CA VAL A 142 2.15 20.39 1.70
C VAL A 142 1.93 21.87 1.47
N TRP A 143 1.10 22.50 2.31
CA TRP A 143 0.74 23.89 2.12
C TRP A 143 0.50 24.64 3.43
N THR A 144 0.55 25.97 3.32
CA THR A 144 0.02 26.91 4.31
C THR A 144 -0.85 27.93 3.60
N THR A 145 -1.78 28.52 4.33
CA THR A 145 -2.68 29.56 3.82
C THR A 145 -2.50 30.83 4.62
N THR A 146 -2.65 31.98 3.96
CA THR A 146 -2.61 33.31 4.58
C THR A 146 -3.69 34.18 3.96
N ASN A 147 -4.57 34.74 4.80
CA ASN A 147 -5.64 35.62 4.34
C ASN A 147 -5.22 37.08 4.51
N LEU A 148 -5.37 37.88 3.45
CA LEU A 148 -4.97 39.28 3.40
C LEU A 148 -6.13 40.19 2.98
N LYS A 149 -6.13 41.42 3.51
CA LYS A 149 -6.90 42.53 2.95
C LYS A 149 -6.05 43.27 1.91
N GLY A 150 -6.65 43.48 0.75
CA GLY A 150 -6.10 44.12 -0.42
C GLY A 150 -5.97 45.63 -0.35
N GLY A 151 -5.52 46.23 -1.45
CA GLY A 151 -5.36 47.68 -1.60
C GLY A 151 -4.07 48.23 -0.98
N LYS A 152 -3.16 47.36 -0.54
CA LYS A 152 -1.89 47.73 0.10
C LYS A 152 -0.75 46.80 -0.31
N LEU A 153 0.48 47.26 -0.12
CA LEU A 153 1.67 46.42 -0.24
C LEU A 153 1.73 45.46 0.96
N PHE A 154 1.81 44.16 0.68
CA PHE A 154 2.19 43.15 1.66
C PHE A 154 3.70 42.92 1.56
N LYS A 155 4.40 42.98 2.69
CA LYS A 155 5.86 42.83 2.75
C LYS A 155 6.28 42.09 4.03
N ASP A 156 5.92 40.82 4.13
CA ASP A 156 6.17 39.99 5.32
C ASP A 156 6.50 38.54 4.96
N THR A 157 6.92 37.75 5.95
CA THR A 157 7.26 36.33 5.80
C THR A 157 6.01 35.47 5.82
N LEU A 158 5.81 34.67 4.77
CA LEU A 158 4.75 33.67 4.76
C LEU A 158 5.14 32.48 5.65
N GLN A 159 4.18 31.95 6.41
CA GLN A 159 4.39 30.73 7.18
C GLN A 159 4.88 29.61 6.26
N ARG A 160 6.00 28.98 6.62
CA ARG A 160 6.51 27.81 5.90
C ARG A 160 5.62 26.58 6.17
N PRO A 161 5.27 25.79 5.14
CA PRO A 161 4.63 24.49 5.33
C PRO A 161 5.48 23.49 6.12
N GLU A 162 4.91 22.31 6.36
CA GLU A 162 5.59 21.17 6.98
C GLU A 162 6.95 20.91 6.30
N ALA A 163 7.97 20.63 7.11
CA ALA A 163 9.33 20.34 6.66
C ALA A 163 9.90 19.15 7.45
N TYR A 164 9.78 17.94 6.91
CA TYR A 164 10.26 16.72 7.54
C TYR A 164 11.78 16.76 7.66
N GLN A 165 12.30 16.63 8.89
CA GLN A 165 13.73 16.80 9.19
C GLN A 165 14.33 18.10 8.59
N GLY A 166 13.53 19.16 8.53
CA GLY A 166 13.93 20.46 8.00
C GLY A 166 13.96 20.57 6.46
N TYR A 167 13.70 19.49 5.73
CA TYR A 167 13.61 19.51 4.27
C TYR A 167 12.25 20.01 3.80
N TYR A 168 12.26 21.01 2.91
CA TYR A 168 11.09 21.56 2.25
C TYR A 168 11.52 22.28 0.96
N LYS A 169 10.70 22.20 -0.08
CA LYS A 169 10.87 22.96 -1.33
C LYS A 169 9.55 23.55 -1.79
N ASP A 170 9.55 24.85 -2.09
CA ASP A 170 8.41 25.52 -2.70
C ASP A 170 8.12 24.94 -4.11
N ILE A 171 6.84 24.77 -4.43
CA ILE A 171 6.33 24.45 -5.77
C ILE A 171 5.76 25.72 -6.40
N ALA A 172 4.82 26.37 -5.70
CA ALA A 172 4.15 27.57 -6.16
C ALA A 172 3.59 28.39 -4.99
N VAL A 173 3.51 29.71 -5.18
CA VAL A 173 2.73 30.61 -4.32
C VAL A 173 1.62 31.21 -5.17
N LEU A 174 0.38 30.86 -4.85
CA LEU A 174 -0.79 31.29 -5.60
C LEU A 174 -1.66 32.21 -4.73
N ALA A 175 -2.27 33.21 -5.35
CA ALA A 175 -3.22 34.09 -4.71
C ALA A 175 -4.54 34.13 -5.49
N PHE A 176 -5.66 34.10 -4.79
CA PHE A 176 -6.98 34.22 -5.37
C PHE A 176 -7.94 34.99 -4.43
N PRO A 177 -9.01 35.61 -4.95
CA PRO A 177 -10.01 36.25 -4.12
C PRO A 177 -10.65 35.23 -3.17
N THR A 178 -10.71 35.53 -1.87
CA THR A 178 -11.31 34.62 -0.86
C THR A 178 -12.80 34.36 -1.13
N GLY A 179 -13.48 35.30 -1.81
CA GLY A 179 -14.87 35.15 -2.22
C GLY A 179 -15.83 34.87 -1.05
N LYS A 180 -16.89 34.10 -1.34
CA LYS A 180 -17.86 33.61 -0.34
C LYS A 180 -17.37 32.38 0.44
N ASN A 181 -16.16 31.91 0.14
CA ASN A 181 -15.59 30.68 0.66
C ASN A 181 -14.54 30.91 1.76
N ALA A 182 -14.76 31.92 2.61
CA ALA A 182 -13.88 32.19 3.74
C ALA A 182 -13.88 31.00 4.71
N ASP A 183 -12.69 30.55 5.12
CA ASP A 183 -12.51 29.44 6.05
C ASP A 183 -12.58 29.92 7.50
N ILE A 184 -13.81 30.05 7.99
CA ILE A 184 -14.10 30.19 9.41
C ILE A 184 -14.41 28.80 9.98
N ASN A 185 -13.65 28.36 10.98
CA ASN A 185 -13.77 27.01 11.55
C ASN A 185 -13.73 27.00 13.10
N THR A 186 -13.93 25.82 13.68
CA THR A 186 -14.04 25.65 15.14
C THR A 186 -12.75 25.87 15.93
N THR A 187 -11.60 26.02 15.26
CA THR A 187 -10.35 26.47 15.92
C THR A 187 -10.30 27.99 16.12
N GLN A 188 -11.10 28.74 15.36
CA GLN A 188 -11.23 30.19 15.46
C GLN A 188 -12.49 30.61 16.23
N ILE A 189 -13.58 29.86 16.06
CA ILE A 189 -14.83 30.04 16.81
C ILE A 189 -15.10 28.77 17.59
N THR A 190 -14.57 28.70 18.81
CA THR A 190 -14.71 27.54 19.69
C THR A 190 -16.16 27.38 20.17
N PRO A 191 -16.86 26.29 19.81
CA PRO A 191 -18.19 26.01 20.33
C PRO A 191 -18.12 25.41 21.74
N LYS A 192 -19.23 25.47 22.48
CA LYS A 192 -19.38 24.64 23.68
C LYS A 192 -19.66 23.20 23.25
N ILE A 193 -18.86 22.26 23.72
CA ILE A 193 -18.97 20.84 23.37
C ILE A 193 -19.49 20.04 24.55
N THR A 194 -20.53 19.25 24.33
CA THR A 194 -21.09 18.32 25.32
C THR A 194 -21.34 16.95 24.71
N THR A 195 -21.48 15.92 25.53
CA THR A 195 -21.72 14.55 25.07
C THR A 195 -22.89 13.93 25.83
N SER A 196 -23.57 12.96 25.21
CA SER A 196 -24.64 12.22 25.89
C SER A 196 -24.14 11.33 27.02
N THR A 197 -22.84 10.99 27.02
CA THR A 197 -22.20 10.16 28.03
C THR A 197 -21.72 10.96 29.25
N GLY A 198 -21.74 12.29 29.16
CA GLY A 198 -21.17 13.19 30.17
C GLY A 198 -19.65 13.30 30.15
N ALA A 199 -18.96 12.55 29.29
CA ALA A 199 -17.51 12.65 29.13
C ALA A 199 -17.10 13.95 28.41
N ASP A 200 -15.96 14.51 28.79
CA ASP A 200 -15.39 15.67 28.12
C ASP A 200 -14.94 15.32 26.69
N ALA A 201 -15.28 16.19 25.75
CA ALA A 201 -14.89 16.12 24.35
C ALA A 201 -14.48 17.49 23.79
N SER A 202 -14.24 18.47 24.67
CA SER A 202 -13.84 19.83 24.28
C SER A 202 -12.51 19.86 23.51
N PHE A 203 -11.63 18.91 23.78
CA PHE A 203 -10.34 18.74 23.10
C PHE A 203 -10.44 18.39 21.61
N LEU A 204 -11.63 18.03 21.09
CA LEU A 204 -11.79 17.62 19.68
C LEU A 204 -11.57 18.74 18.66
N VAL A 205 -11.54 20.00 19.11
CA VAL A 205 -11.25 21.18 18.26
C VAL A 205 -9.87 21.78 18.54
N GLU A 206 -9.08 21.17 19.43
CA GLU A 206 -7.73 21.62 19.75
C GLU A 206 -6.74 21.18 18.68
N LYS A 207 -5.96 22.13 18.17
CA LYS A 207 -4.94 21.85 17.17
C LYS A 207 -3.87 20.93 17.74
N GLY A 208 -3.65 19.79 17.08
CA GLY A 208 -2.61 18.82 17.47
C GLY A 208 -3.00 17.89 18.62
N ASN A 209 -4.27 17.86 19.03
CA ASN A 209 -4.74 16.93 20.04
C ASN A 209 -4.42 15.47 19.70
N LYS A 210 -4.08 14.69 20.74
CA LYS A 210 -3.81 13.25 20.67
C LYS A 210 -4.72 12.42 21.58
N LYS A 211 -5.61 13.05 22.36
CA LYS A 211 -6.61 12.34 23.16
C LYS A 211 -7.72 11.83 22.25
N ASN A 212 -8.35 10.71 22.63
CA ASN A 212 -9.52 10.21 21.91
C ASN A 212 -10.76 10.32 22.78
N PHE A 213 -11.85 10.78 22.19
CA PHE A 213 -13.18 10.45 22.67
C PHE A 213 -13.56 9.08 22.10
N GLY A 214 -14.19 8.23 22.91
CA GLY A 214 -14.63 6.92 22.44
C GLY A 214 -15.87 6.40 23.16
N SER A 215 -16.61 5.54 22.47
CA SER A 215 -17.82 4.90 22.99
C SER A 215 -18.05 3.57 22.30
N ALA A 216 -18.42 2.54 23.06
CA ALA A 216 -18.93 1.29 22.50
C ALA A 216 -20.43 1.41 22.17
N ASP A 217 -21.17 2.14 23.01
CA ASP A 217 -22.61 2.34 22.88
C ASP A 217 -22.96 3.56 22.04
N SER A 218 -24.19 3.58 21.54
CA SER A 218 -24.70 4.73 20.80
C SER A 218 -24.63 6.00 21.66
N CYS A 219 -24.10 7.07 21.09
CA CYS A 219 -23.95 8.35 21.80
C CYS A 219 -24.01 9.52 20.82
N TRP A 220 -24.05 10.74 21.35
CA TRP A 220 -23.86 11.95 20.55
C TRP A 220 -22.82 12.88 21.14
N ILE A 221 -22.17 13.63 20.24
CA ILE A 221 -21.30 14.77 20.55
C ILE A 221 -22.00 16.02 20.01
N GLN A 222 -22.27 17.01 20.84
CA GLN A 222 -23.00 18.22 20.48
C GLN A 222 -22.09 19.44 20.51
N TYR A 223 -22.18 20.26 19.47
CA TYR A 223 -21.49 21.52 19.29
C TYR A 223 -22.52 22.63 19.36
N GLU A 224 -22.40 23.53 20.34
CA GLU A 224 -23.25 24.70 20.52
C GLU A 224 -22.46 25.98 20.21
N PHE A 225 -22.96 26.76 19.25
CA PHE A 225 -22.41 28.05 18.85
C PHE A 225 -23.24 29.20 19.42
N ALA A 226 -22.56 30.29 19.82
CA ALA A 226 -23.23 31.50 20.32
C ALA A 226 -24.18 32.13 19.28
N LYS A 227 -23.86 32.03 17.99
CA LYS A 227 -24.67 32.47 16.85
C LYS A 227 -24.77 31.33 15.83
N PRO A 228 -25.81 31.31 14.96
CA PRO A 228 -25.92 30.29 13.93
C PRO A 228 -24.64 30.23 13.07
N PHE A 229 -23.97 29.08 13.10
CA PHE A 229 -22.78 28.79 12.32
C PHE A 229 -23.18 28.12 11.01
N LEU A 230 -22.55 28.50 9.91
CA LEU A 230 -22.73 27.86 8.60
C LEU A 230 -21.63 26.80 8.44
N CYS A 231 -22.01 25.53 8.47
CA CYS A 231 -21.12 24.40 8.23
C CYS A 231 -21.26 23.92 6.78
N ARG A 232 -20.12 23.71 6.11
CA ARG A 232 -20.02 23.15 4.75
C ARG A 232 -19.11 21.92 4.69
N SER A 233 -18.13 21.83 5.58
CA SER A 233 -17.22 20.68 5.66
C SER A 233 -16.91 20.31 7.11
N ILE A 234 -16.65 19.02 7.31
CA ILE A 234 -16.29 18.42 8.60
C ILE A 234 -14.99 17.65 8.42
N LYS A 235 -13.95 18.01 9.16
CA LYS A 235 -12.67 17.29 9.15
C LYS A 235 -12.59 16.37 10.38
N ILE A 236 -12.39 15.09 10.13
CA ILE A 236 -12.21 14.07 11.15
C ILE A 236 -10.73 13.71 11.24
N SER A 237 -10.22 13.66 12.47
CA SER A 237 -8.89 13.16 12.78
C SER A 237 -9.00 12.02 13.77
N VAL A 238 -8.19 10.98 13.57
CA VAL A 238 -8.15 9.78 14.38
C VAL A 238 -6.70 9.43 14.69
N ASN A 239 -6.45 8.82 15.85
CA ASN A 239 -5.16 8.19 16.08
C ASN A 239 -5.20 6.78 15.47
N TYR A 240 -4.33 6.53 14.50
CA TYR A 240 -4.37 5.36 13.61
C TYR A 240 -5.57 5.44 12.66
N TYR A 241 -6.56 4.55 12.77
CA TYR A 241 -7.78 4.63 11.99
C TYR A 241 -8.99 4.17 12.82
N ASN A 242 -10.21 4.57 12.42
CA ASN A 242 -11.45 4.11 13.05
C ASN A 242 -12.64 4.24 12.08
N HIS A 243 -13.17 3.11 11.63
CA HIS A 243 -14.29 3.06 10.69
C HIS A 243 -15.53 3.81 11.21
N GLN A 244 -15.87 3.67 12.49
CA GLN A 244 -17.08 4.25 13.07
C GLN A 244 -17.09 5.78 13.11
N SER A 245 -15.91 6.41 13.23
CA SER A 245 -15.78 7.87 13.15
C SER A 245 -16.22 8.43 11.80
N GLN A 246 -16.08 7.65 10.71
CA GLN A 246 -16.44 8.07 9.36
C GLN A 246 -17.94 7.87 9.04
N ARG A 247 -18.76 7.45 10.01
CA ARG A 247 -20.17 7.07 9.85
C ARG A 247 -21.15 7.87 10.70
N LEU A 248 -20.70 8.97 11.28
CA LEU A 248 -21.51 9.78 12.19
C LEU A 248 -22.76 10.31 11.47
N ILE A 249 -23.92 10.18 12.13
CA ILE A 249 -25.16 10.81 11.68
C ILE A 249 -25.10 12.27 12.13
N ILE A 250 -25.38 13.18 11.20
CA ILE A 250 -25.36 14.62 11.45
C ILE A 250 -26.79 15.08 11.68
N GLN A 251 -27.00 15.77 12.78
CA GLN A 251 -28.24 16.48 13.09
C GLN A 251 -27.94 17.94 13.38
N ALA A 252 -28.91 18.81 13.10
CA ALA A 252 -28.81 20.24 13.34
C ALA A 252 -30.06 20.78 14.05
N SER A 253 -29.90 21.83 14.85
CA SER A 253 -30.99 22.49 15.55
C SER A 253 -30.73 23.98 15.74
N ASP A 254 -31.80 24.77 15.74
CA ASP A 254 -31.75 26.21 15.98
C ASP A 254 -32.08 26.57 17.45
N ASP A 255 -32.79 25.68 18.15
CA ASP A 255 -33.28 25.87 19.53
C ASP A 255 -32.65 24.91 20.57
N GLY A 256 -31.86 23.94 20.11
CA GLY A 256 -31.20 22.94 20.97
C GLY A 256 -32.12 21.84 21.48
N LYS A 257 -33.39 21.80 21.02
CA LYS A 257 -34.41 20.84 21.43
C LYS A 257 -34.88 20.00 20.24
N ASN A 258 -35.25 20.67 19.15
CA ASN A 258 -35.77 20.04 17.94
C ASN A 258 -34.63 19.85 16.94
N PHE A 259 -34.21 18.60 16.77
CA PHE A 259 -33.12 18.24 15.85
C PHE A 259 -33.68 17.69 14.54
N ARG A 260 -33.27 18.30 13.42
CA ARG A 260 -33.49 17.75 12.08
C ARG A 260 -32.27 16.96 11.64
N GLN A 261 -32.50 15.84 10.94
CA GLN A 261 -31.42 15.08 10.34
C GLN A 261 -30.89 15.80 9.11
N VAL A 262 -29.56 15.97 9.04
CA VAL A 262 -28.86 16.58 7.89
C VAL A 262 -28.40 15.48 6.94
N GLY A 263 -27.90 14.37 7.48
CA GLY A 263 -27.39 13.25 6.68
C GLY A 263 -26.56 12.30 7.54
N ARG A 264 -25.87 11.38 6.88
CA ARG A 264 -24.89 10.48 7.50
C ARG A 264 -23.58 10.56 6.72
N LEU A 265 -22.47 10.64 7.44
CA LEU A 265 -21.15 10.55 6.83
C LEU A 265 -20.99 9.18 6.16
N VAL A 266 -20.38 9.20 4.97
CA VAL A 266 -20.13 8.00 4.17
C VAL A 266 -18.64 7.70 4.25
N PRO A 267 -18.22 6.54 4.78
CA PRO A 267 -16.83 6.13 4.75
C PRO A 267 -16.32 6.08 3.31
N HIS A 268 -15.08 6.51 3.13
CA HIS A 268 -14.31 6.13 1.96
C HIS A 268 -13.96 4.63 2.04
N ARG A 269 -13.54 4.04 0.93
CA ARG A 269 -12.75 2.80 0.93
C ARG A 269 -11.33 3.14 1.36
N ASP A 270 -10.69 2.25 2.11
CA ASP A 270 -9.36 2.42 2.69
C ASP A 270 -8.64 1.07 2.84
N GLY A 271 -7.33 1.08 2.65
CA GLY A 271 -6.46 -0.02 3.03
C GLY A 271 -6.05 0.04 4.50
N TRP A 272 -5.21 -0.89 4.92
CA TRP A 272 -4.76 -0.98 6.32
C TRP A 272 -3.88 0.19 6.79
N LEU A 273 -3.18 0.88 5.87
CA LEU A 273 -2.30 2.02 6.15
C LEU A 273 -2.99 3.35 5.81
N ASP A 274 -3.92 3.78 6.66
CA ASP A 274 -4.78 4.96 6.41
C ASP A 274 -4.58 6.15 7.39
N TRP A 275 -3.51 6.13 8.19
CA TRP A 275 -3.30 7.12 9.25
C TRP A 275 -2.51 8.38 8.86
N ASP A 276 -2.05 8.48 7.62
CA ASP A 276 -1.22 9.59 7.13
C ASP A 276 -2.00 10.87 6.79
N ALA A 277 -3.32 10.77 6.74
CA ALA A 277 -4.20 11.90 6.43
C ALA A 277 -5.51 11.87 7.23
N PRO A 278 -6.02 13.05 7.65
CA PRO A 278 -7.38 13.16 8.16
C PRO A 278 -8.40 12.87 7.03
N ALA A 279 -9.68 12.88 7.36
CA ALA A 279 -10.76 12.73 6.39
C ALA A 279 -11.67 13.96 6.41
N THR A 280 -11.77 14.68 5.30
CA THR A 280 -12.67 15.81 5.15
C THR A 280 -13.96 15.41 4.44
N HIS A 281 -15.09 15.53 5.11
CA HIS A 281 -16.42 15.29 4.54
C HIS A 281 -17.09 16.60 4.15
N SER A 282 -17.53 16.71 2.91
CA SER A 282 -18.37 17.84 2.48
C SER A 282 -19.83 17.50 2.75
N ILE A 283 -20.58 18.50 3.21
CA ILE A 283 -22.01 18.36 3.51
C ILE A 283 -22.81 19.40 2.76
N THR A 284 -24.10 19.14 2.58
CA THR A 284 -25.03 20.18 2.15
C THR A 284 -24.94 21.36 3.12
N PRO A 285 -24.68 22.60 2.65
CA PRO A 285 -24.49 23.76 3.50
C PRO A 285 -25.62 23.90 4.53
N THR A 286 -25.26 23.76 5.79
CA THR A 286 -26.22 23.74 6.90
C THR A 286 -25.91 24.90 7.81
N LYS A 287 -26.94 25.70 8.15
CA LYS A 287 -26.82 26.79 9.13
C LYS A 287 -27.66 26.46 10.35
N ALA A 288 -27.04 26.47 11.52
CA ALA A 288 -27.67 26.12 12.79
C ALA A 288 -26.85 26.62 13.99
N LYS A 289 -27.48 26.72 15.16
CA LYS A 289 -26.76 26.99 16.43
C LYS A 289 -26.19 25.71 17.05
N PHE A 290 -26.86 24.58 16.87
CA PHE A 290 -26.51 23.31 17.47
C PHE A 290 -26.29 22.27 16.38
N TYR A 291 -25.19 21.53 16.50
CA TYR A 291 -24.89 20.36 15.68
C TYR A 291 -24.71 19.15 16.57
N ARG A 292 -25.32 18.01 16.24
CA ARG A 292 -25.11 16.73 16.90
C ARG A 292 -24.50 15.74 15.93
N PHE A 293 -23.46 15.06 16.39
CA PHE A 293 -22.80 13.96 15.71
C PHE A 293 -23.14 12.69 16.46
N VAL A 294 -24.07 11.92 15.91
CA VAL A 294 -24.60 10.72 16.55
C VAL A 294 -23.83 9.51 16.03
N TYR A 295 -23.25 8.76 16.96
CA TYR A 295 -22.69 7.46 16.70
C TYR A 295 -23.77 6.39 16.89
N ASP A 296 -23.97 5.59 15.84
CA ASP A 296 -24.82 4.41 15.83
C ASP A 296 -24.08 3.26 15.10
N PRO A 297 -23.67 2.19 15.81
CA PRO A 297 -22.95 1.07 15.21
C PRO A 297 -23.80 0.25 14.23
N LYS A 298 -25.13 0.41 14.22
CA LYS A 298 -26.02 -0.36 13.33
C LYS A 298 -25.72 -0.07 11.85
N GLY A 299 -25.90 -1.10 11.03
CA GLY A 299 -25.77 -1.06 9.56
C GLY A 299 -24.35 -0.76 9.06
N HIS A 300 -23.31 -1.18 9.78
CA HIS A 300 -21.93 -1.10 9.27
C HIS A 300 -21.67 -2.25 8.29
N GLU A 301 -20.80 -2.02 7.31
CA GLU A 301 -20.33 -3.05 6.39
C GLU A 301 -19.26 -3.89 7.09
N PRO A 302 -19.23 -5.23 6.91
CA PRO A 302 -18.12 -6.06 7.38
C PRO A 302 -16.77 -5.61 6.83
N GLY A 303 -15.70 -5.85 7.59
CA GLY A 303 -14.34 -5.55 7.16
C GLY A 303 -13.90 -6.34 5.94
N ALA A 304 -13.15 -5.68 5.06
CA ALA A 304 -12.50 -6.23 3.87
C ALA A 304 -11.16 -5.50 3.66
N GLU A 305 -10.36 -5.91 2.68
CA GLU A 305 -9.06 -5.26 2.38
C GLU A 305 -9.19 -3.78 1.96
N ASP A 306 -10.33 -3.39 1.40
CA ASP A 306 -10.65 -2.01 0.99
C ASP A 306 -11.61 -1.30 1.97
N LEU A 307 -11.78 -1.88 3.16
CA LEU A 307 -12.45 -1.28 4.31
C LEU A 307 -11.82 -1.85 5.59
N ASP A 308 -10.50 -1.77 5.67
CA ASP A 308 -9.70 -2.53 6.64
C ASP A 308 -10.08 -2.20 8.09
N ALA A 309 -10.34 -0.91 8.35
CA ALA A 309 -10.74 -0.42 9.65
C ALA A 309 -12.03 -1.09 10.19
N ALA A 310 -12.90 -1.61 9.31
CA ALA A 310 -14.13 -2.30 9.70
C ALA A 310 -13.91 -3.77 10.11
N LYS A 311 -12.70 -4.33 9.99
CA LYS A 311 -12.36 -5.67 10.51
C LYS A 311 -12.36 -5.72 12.05
N TRP A 312 -12.18 -4.57 12.71
CA TRP A 312 -11.95 -4.47 14.15
C TRP A 312 -13.24 -4.26 14.95
N LYS A 313 -13.09 -4.04 16.26
CA LYS A 313 -14.24 -3.77 17.13
C LYS A 313 -14.96 -2.49 16.68
N GLN A 314 -16.27 -2.60 16.52
CA GLN A 314 -17.16 -1.52 16.11
C GLN A 314 -17.46 -0.59 17.29
N SER A 315 -16.44 0.15 17.71
CA SER A 315 -16.53 1.23 18.71
C SER A 315 -16.08 2.54 18.10
N LEU A 316 -16.70 3.64 18.49
CA LEU A 316 -16.25 4.98 18.11
C LEU A 316 -14.92 5.29 18.79
N LYS A 317 -13.98 5.81 18.00
CA LYS A 317 -12.78 6.48 18.49
C LYS A 317 -12.48 7.68 17.59
N ILE A 318 -12.38 8.87 18.17
CA ILE A 318 -12.15 10.11 17.42
C ILE A 318 -11.22 11.05 18.19
N ALA A 319 -10.23 11.62 17.49
CA ALA A 319 -9.25 12.53 18.06
C ALA A 319 -9.49 14.00 17.65
N GLY A 320 -10.20 14.23 16.55
CA GLY A 320 -10.58 15.57 16.12
C GLY A 320 -11.86 15.57 15.31
N LEU A 321 -12.68 16.59 15.51
CA LEU A 321 -13.95 16.81 14.81
C LEU A 321 -14.12 18.32 14.58
N GLU A 322 -13.60 18.80 13.46
CA GLU A 322 -13.56 20.23 13.14
C GLU A 322 -14.66 20.57 12.14
N LEU A 323 -15.46 21.60 12.42
CA LEU A 323 -16.47 22.11 11.49
C LEU A 323 -15.93 23.37 10.82
N SER A 324 -16.07 23.46 9.50
CA SER A 324 -15.67 24.63 8.72
C SER A 324 -16.81 25.16 7.85
N SER A 325 -16.83 26.48 7.70
CA SER A 325 -17.67 27.18 6.74
C SER A 325 -17.11 27.19 5.33
N ALA A 326 -15.87 26.75 5.12
CA ALA A 326 -15.30 26.58 3.80
C ALA A 326 -15.91 25.36 3.09
N ALA A 327 -16.33 25.56 1.85
CA ALA A 327 -16.52 24.51 0.88
C ALA A 327 -15.17 23.86 0.57
N LYS A 328 -15.14 22.54 0.68
CA LYS A 328 -14.00 21.70 0.34
C LYS A 328 -14.44 20.62 -0.64
N ILE A 329 -13.51 20.11 -1.45
CA ILE A 329 -13.73 18.88 -2.19
C ILE A 329 -13.88 17.73 -1.17
N ASN A 330 -14.90 16.91 -1.34
CA ASN A 330 -15.20 15.81 -0.43
C ASN A 330 -14.06 14.77 -0.49
N GLN A 331 -13.50 14.39 0.66
CA GLN A 331 -12.43 13.40 0.80
C GLN A 331 -11.21 13.71 -0.09
N PHE A 332 -10.85 14.99 -0.19
CA PHE A 332 -9.78 15.45 -1.07
C PHE A 332 -8.42 14.86 -0.72
N GLU A 333 -8.20 14.44 0.54
CA GLU A 333 -6.94 13.83 0.97
C GLU A 333 -6.63 12.57 0.14
N GLY A 334 -7.61 11.67 0.00
CA GLY A 334 -7.50 10.50 -0.88
C GLY A 334 -7.43 10.87 -2.36
N LYS A 335 -8.27 11.82 -2.79
CA LYS A 335 -8.34 12.26 -4.20
C LYS A 335 -7.04 12.95 -4.66
N SER A 336 -6.29 13.56 -3.74
CA SER A 336 -4.97 14.16 -4.01
C SER A 336 -3.85 13.13 -4.11
N GLY A 337 -4.13 11.85 -3.86
CA GLY A 337 -3.13 10.78 -3.85
C GLY A 337 -2.29 10.72 -2.58
N GLN A 338 -2.60 11.51 -1.54
CA GLN A 338 -1.85 11.51 -0.28
C GLN A 338 -1.96 10.17 0.47
N VAL A 339 -3.07 9.46 0.29
CA VAL A 339 -3.37 8.17 0.90
C VAL A 339 -4.26 7.36 -0.06
N TRP A 340 -4.18 6.03 0.00
CA TRP A 340 -5.04 5.15 -0.81
C TRP A 340 -6.47 5.18 -0.28
N ARG A 341 -7.36 5.88 -0.98
CA ARG A 341 -8.79 5.91 -0.66
C ARG A 341 -9.64 6.07 -1.92
N VAL A 342 -10.84 5.50 -1.90
CA VAL A 342 -11.89 5.75 -2.91
C VAL A 342 -13.12 6.33 -2.23
N ALA A 343 -13.64 7.44 -2.75
CA ALA A 343 -14.80 8.12 -2.17
C ALA A 343 -15.71 8.69 -3.25
N LYS A 344 -16.99 8.86 -2.93
CA LYS A 344 -17.96 9.49 -3.83
C LYS A 344 -17.51 10.89 -4.25
N GLY A 345 -17.84 11.23 -5.49
CA GLY A 345 -17.67 12.57 -6.05
C GLY A 345 -18.40 13.64 -5.24
N THR A 346 -17.93 14.86 -5.35
CA THR A 346 -18.44 16.06 -4.68
C THR A 346 -19.59 16.61 -5.50
N THR A 347 -20.77 16.71 -4.90
CA THR A 347 -21.96 17.16 -5.64
C THR A 347 -22.11 18.68 -5.62
N THR A 348 -22.91 19.20 -6.55
CA THR A 348 -23.26 20.64 -6.62
C THR A 348 -24.04 21.12 -5.40
N GLU A 349 -24.76 20.24 -4.71
CA GLU A 349 -25.47 20.54 -3.46
C GLU A 349 -24.50 20.74 -2.30
N GLN A 350 -23.36 20.02 -2.31
CA GLN A 350 -22.29 20.20 -1.33
C GLN A 350 -21.44 21.43 -1.68
N VAL A 351 -21.07 21.58 -2.95
CA VAL A 351 -20.20 22.66 -3.44
C VAL A 351 -20.78 23.27 -4.72
N ALA A 352 -21.51 24.37 -4.57
CA ALA A 352 -22.00 25.14 -5.71
C ALA A 352 -20.86 25.93 -6.39
N ASP A 353 -20.97 26.15 -7.70
CA ASP A 353 -19.96 26.86 -8.51
C ASP A 353 -19.57 28.24 -7.95
N SER A 354 -20.52 28.94 -7.34
CA SER A 354 -20.29 30.25 -6.69
C SER A 354 -19.35 30.22 -5.47
N LEU A 355 -19.00 29.04 -4.96
CA LEU A 355 -18.08 28.81 -3.86
C LEU A 355 -16.68 28.39 -4.35
N THR A 356 -16.52 28.17 -5.65
CA THR A 356 -15.26 27.76 -6.25
C THR A 356 -14.38 28.95 -6.59
N VAL A 357 -13.10 28.68 -6.80
CA VAL A 357 -12.10 29.67 -7.22
C VAL A 357 -12.00 29.64 -8.75
N PRO A 358 -12.43 30.68 -9.48
CA PRO A 358 -12.30 30.71 -10.95
C PRO A 358 -10.84 30.70 -11.37
N LEU A 359 -10.47 29.91 -12.38
CA LEU A 359 -9.08 29.77 -12.83
C LEU A 359 -8.45 31.09 -13.29
N LYS A 360 -9.27 31.95 -13.91
CA LYS A 360 -8.87 33.28 -14.37
C LYS A 360 -8.47 34.22 -13.23
N ASP A 361 -8.98 33.98 -12.02
CA ASP A 361 -8.75 34.83 -10.84
C ASP A 361 -7.56 34.33 -9.99
N ILE A 362 -6.98 33.17 -10.33
CA ILE A 362 -5.78 32.64 -9.68
C ILE A 362 -4.54 33.30 -10.30
N ILE A 363 -3.81 34.02 -9.45
CA ILE A 363 -2.57 34.73 -9.77
C ILE A 363 -1.39 33.93 -9.21
N ASP A 364 -0.43 33.58 -10.09
CA ASP A 364 0.85 33.05 -9.66
C ASP A 364 1.76 34.19 -9.21
N ILE A 365 2.09 34.20 -7.92
CA ILE A 365 2.96 35.17 -7.26
C ILE A 365 4.24 34.52 -6.74
N THR A 366 4.61 33.34 -7.27
CA THR A 366 5.80 32.58 -6.86
C THR A 366 7.06 33.45 -6.98
N ASN A 367 7.18 34.21 -8.07
CA ASN A 367 8.32 35.12 -8.29
C ASN A 367 8.38 36.34 -7.35
N LYS A 368 7.40 36.50 -6.46
CA LYS A 368 7.35 37.56 -5.44
C LYS A 368 7.82 37.08 -4.07
N LEU A 369 8.03 35.78 -3.90
CA LEU A 369 8.60 35.17 -2.70
C LEU A 369 10.12 35.10 -2.84
N ASP A 370 10.85 35.63 -1.87
CA ASP A 370 12.31 35.47 -1.82
C ASP A 370 12.74 34.16 -1.15
N ALA A 371 14.03 33.86 -1.18
CA ALA A 371 14.61 32.65 -0.59
C ALA A 371 14.44 32.55 0.95
N ASN A 372 14.18 33.67 1.63
CA ASN A 372 13.89 33.71 3.06
C ASN A 372 12.39 33.51 3.36
N GLY A 373 11.56 33.30 2.33
CA GLY A 373 10.11 33.18 2.46
C GLY A 373 9.39 34.51 2.64
N ARG A 374 10.05 35.65 2.39
CA ARG A 374 9.45 36.97 2.47
C ARG A 374 8.75 37.29 1.16
N LEU A 375 7.45 37.56 1.24
CA LEU A 375 6.62 37.94 0.10
C LEU A 375 6.56 39.46 -0.01
N THR A 376 6.85 40.00 -1.20
CA THR A 376 6.62 41.42 -1.52
C THR A 376 5.63 41.54 -2.67
N TRP A 377 4.37 41.86 -2.37
CA TRP A 377 3.29 41.87 -3.35
C TRP A 377 2.28 43.00 -3.13
N LYS A 378 1.98 43.77 -4.18
CA LYS A 378 0.91 44.79 -4.15
C LYS A 378 -0.42 44.08 -4.32
N VAL A 379 -1.10 43.83 -3.19
CA VAL A 379 -2.33 43.05 -3.15
C VAL A 379 -3.45 43.86 -3.81
N PRO A 380 -4.13 43.35 -4.86
CA PRO A 380 -5.28 44.03 -5.46
C PRO A 380 -6.38 44.28 -4.43
N VAL A 381 -7.27 45.26 -4.66
CA VAL A 381 -8.39 45.54 -3.73
C VAL A 381 -9.25 44.29 -3.55
N GLY A 382 -9.76 44.06 -2.32
CA GLY A 382 -10.59 42.90 -1.96
C GLY A 382 -9.97 42.05 -0.85
N ASN A 383 -10.59 40.91 -0.53
CA ASN A 383 -10.01 39.91 0.37
C ASN A 383 -9.36 38.81 -0.45
N TRP A 384 -8.13 38.45 -0.10
CA TRP A 384 -7.31 37.51 -0.85
C TRP A 384 -6.85 36.37 0.05
N THR A 385 -6.85 35.17 -0.49
CA THR A 385 -6.21 34.01 0.10
C THR A 385 -4.95 33.71 -0.70
N ILE A 386 -3.84 33.66 0.01
CA ILE A 386 -2.55 33.18 -0.50
C ILE A 386 -2.39 31.74 -0.03
N ILE A 387 -2.05 30.85 -0.94
CA ILE A 387 -1.62 29.48 -0.63
C ILE A 387 -0.17 29.31 -1.06
N ARG A 388 0.69 28.98 -0.09
CA ARG A 388 2.10 28.62 -0.32
C ARG A 388 2.20 27.11 -0.36
N ILE A 389 2.43 26.57 -1.54
CA ILE A 389 2.45 25.13 -1.82
C ILE A 389 3.88 24.70 -2.03
N GLY A 390 4.29 23.63 -1.36
CA GLY A 390 5.58 22.99 -1.58
C GLY A 390 5.49 21.48 -1.36
N HIS A 391 6.64 20.85 -1.22
CA HIS A 391 6.72 19.43 -0.89
C HIS A 391 7.79 19.14 0.16
N THR A 392 7.62 18.00 0.82
CA THR A 392 8.54 17.41 1.81
C THR A 392 8.46 15.89 1.74
N SER A 393 9.41 15.20 2.37
CA SER A 393 9.36 13.75 2.57
C SER A 393 8.09 13.32 3.33
N THR A 394 7.51 12.16 2.96
CA THR A 394 6.42 11.50 3.70
C THR A 394 6.89 11.04 5.08
N GLY A 395 8.15 10.61 5.17
CA GLY A 395 8.81 10.20 6.42
C GLY A 395 8.75 8.69 6.69
N HIS A 396 8.16 7.92 5.77
CA HIS A 396 8.14 6.45 5.80
C HIS A 396 9.54 5.85 5.67
N LYS A 397 9.69 4.66 6.23
CA LYS A 397 10.94 3.90 6.34
C LYS A 397 10.66 2.42 6.12
N ASN A 398 11.71 1.67 5.83
CA ASN A 398 11.68 0.22 5.91
C ASN A 398 11.67 -0.23 7.39
N GLU A 399 10.49 -0.24 8.02
CA GLU A 399 10.36 -0.27 9.48
C GLU A 399 10.85 -1.56 10.16
N THR A 400 10.85 -2.69 9.45
CA THR A 400 11.30 -3.99 9.98
C THR A 400 12.79 -4.27 9.78
N ALA A 401 13.54 -3.31 9.22
CA ALA A 401 14.98 -3.43 9.03
C ALA A 401 15.77 -3.44 10.35
N GLY A 402 17.00 -3.96 10.28
CA GLY A 402 18.01 -3.78 11.33
C GLY A 402 18.79 -2.48 11.17
N ALA A 403 20.12 -2.58 11.13
CA ALA A 403 21.01 -1.43 10.92
C ALA A 403 20.83 -0.77 9.53
N GLY A 404 20.20 -1.45 8.57
CA GLY A 404 19.82 -0.92 7.26
C GLY A 404 18.51 -0.12 7.25
N LYS A 405 17.96 0.25 8.42
CA LYS A 405 16.77 1.09 8.50
C LYS A 405 17.04 2.54 8.08
N GLY A 406 16.19 3.08 7.20
CA GLY A 406 16.19 4.49 6.82
C GLY A 406 14.99 4.88 5.97
N LEU A 407 15.03 6.07 5.36
CA LEU A 407 13.90 6.57 4.58
C LEU A 407 13.64 5.73 3.33
N GLU A 408 12.36 5.60 2.99
CA GLU A 408 11.89 5.01 1.74
C GLU A 408 12.26 5.87 0.54
N VAL A 409 12.79 5.27 -0.53
CA VAL A 409 13.18 5.99 -1.75
C VAL A 409 11.97 6.62 -2.46
N ASP A 410 12.16 7.77 -3.10
CA ASP A 410 11.19 8.40 -4.01
C ASP A 410 10.88 7.43 -5.16
N LYS A 411 9.65 6.92 -5.19
CA LYS A 411 9.19 5.93 -6.17
C LYS A 411 9.00 6.53 -7.57
N PHE A 412 9.04 7.85 -7.70
CA PHE A 412 8.89 8.52 -9.01
C PHE A 412 10.23 8.93 -9.62
N ASN A 413 11.34 8.93 -8.87
CA ASN A 413 12.61 9.47 -9.34
C ASN A 413 13.60 8.35 -9.73
N PRO A 414 13.84 8.10 -11.03
CA PRO A 414 14.70 7.01 -11.48
C PRO A 414 16.13 7.06 -10.91
N GLU A 415 16.67 8.25 -10.69
CA GLU A 415 18.03 8.40 -10.15
C GLU A 415 18.10 8.02 -8.66
N ALA A 416 17.06 8.36 -7.88
CA ALA A 416 16.95 7.90 -6.50
C ALA A 416 16.77 6.38 -6.43
N ILE A 417 15.97 5.80 -7.33
CA ILE A 417 15.73 4.35 -7.42
C ILE A 417 17.01 3.60 -7.77
N LYS A 418 17.77 4.06 -8.77
CA LYS A 418 19.11 3.50 -9.11
C LYS A 418 20.03 3.57 -7.90
N TYR A 419 20.02 4.69 -7.18
CA TYR A 419 20.84 4.84 -5.98
C TYR A 419 20.46 3.80 -4.91
N GLN A 420 19.18 3.62 -4.59
CA GLN A 420 18.72 2.58 -3.67
C GLN A 420 19.17 1.17 -4.11
N PHE A 421 18.96 0.83 -5.39
CA PHE A 421 19.38 -0.45 -5.94
C PHE A 421 20.89 -0.68 -5.74
N HIS A 422 21.72 0.32 -6.03
CA HIS A 422 23.18 0.20 -5.93
C HIS A 422 23.67 0.02 -4.49
N GLN A 423 23.04 0.67 -3.52
CA GLN A 423 23.47 0.63 -2.13
C GLN A 423 23.22 -0.71 -1.43
N TRP A 424 22.21 -1.47 -1.88
CA TRP A 424 21.85 -2.75 -1.30
C TRP A 424 22.08 -3.94 -2.26
N TYR A 425 21.26 -4.07 -3.30
CA TYR A 425 21.37 -5.19 -4.24
C TYR A 425 22.67 -5.14 -5.06
N GLY A 426 23.05 -3.94 -5.51
CA GLY A 426 24.35 -3.68 -6.13
C GLY A 426 25.53 -4.05 -5.23
N LYS A 427 25.42 -3.75 -3.93
CA LYS A 427 26.44 -4.12 -2.95
C LYS A 427 26.52 -5.63 -2.74
N ALA A 428 25.39 -6.33 -2.70
CA ALA A 428 25.33 -7.78 -2.64
C ALA A 428 26.05 -8.43 -3.83
N MET A 429 25.82 -7.94 -5.05
CA MET A 429 26.53 -8.39 -6.24
C MET A 429 28.05 -8.13 -6.16
N GLN A 430 28.45 -6.96 -5.67
CA GLN A 430 29.86 -6.64 -5.47
C GLN A 430 30.53 -7.61 -4.48
N VAL A 431 29.85 -7.95 -3.38
CA VAL A 431 30.34 -8.85 -2.34
C VAL A 431 30.45 -10.29 -2.84
N ALA A 432 29.47 -10.75 -3.62
CA ALA A 432 29.50 -12.06 -4.26
C ALA A 432 30.63 -12.16 -5.30
N GLY A 433 30.89 -11.07 -6.02
CA GLY A 433 31.71 -11.07 -7.22
C GLY A 433 30.94 -11.61 -8.44
N PRO A 434 31.38 -11.27 -9.66
CA PRO A 434 30.60 -11.50 -10.89
C PRO A 434 30.32 -12.98 -11.15
N ALA A 435 31.28 -13.88 -10.87
CA ALA A 435 31.14 -15.31 -11.14
C ALA A 435 30.09 -15.97 -10.24
N LEU A 436 30.09 -15.65 -8.95
CA LEU A 436 29.13 -16.22 -8.00
C LEU A 436 27.75 -15.60 -8.20
N ALA A 437 27.66 -14.26 -8.28
CA ALA A 437 26.40 -13.56 -8.50
C ALA A 437 25.65 -14.08 -9.73
N ALA A 438 26.34 -14.27 -10.85
CA ALA A 438 25.73 -14.76 -12.09
C ALA A 438 25.11 -16.17 -11.97
N LYS A 439 25.58 -17.00 -11.03
CA LYS A 439 25.08 -18.36 -10.79
C LYS A 439 23.95 -18.40 -9.77
N VAL A 440 24.09 -17.71 -8.65
CA VAL A 440 23.19 -17.88 -7.48
C VAL A 440 22.24 -16.73 -7.23
N LEU A 441 22.63 -15.47 -7.46
CA LEU A 441 21.78 -14.31 -7.18
C LEU A 441 20.94 -14.00 -8.43
N LYS A 442 19.82 -14.71 -8.57
CA LYS A 442 19.05 -14.78 -9.83
C LYS A 442 17.75 -14.00 -9.81
N VAL A 443 17.36 -13.45 -8.66
CA VAL A 443 16.10 -12.74 -8.50
C VAL A 443 16.32 -11.44 -7.70
N LEU A 444 15.79 -10.34 -8.23
CA LEU A 444 15.45 -9.14 -7.46
C LEU A 444 13.97 -9.24 -7.12
N HIS A 445 13.62 -9.15 -5.84
CA HIS A 445 12.23 -9.26 -5.39
C HIS A 445 11.78 -7.97 -4.71
N VAL A 446 10.62 -7.43 -5.08
CA VAL A 446 9.95 -6.36 -4.32
C VAL A 446 8.74 -6.96 -3.62
N ASP A 447 8.73 -6.92 -2.30
CA ASP A 447 7.64 -7.42 -1.46
C ASP A 447 6.38 -6.52 -1.54
N SER A 448 5.32 -6.87 -0.81
CA SER A 448 4.11 -6.05 -0.73
C SER A 448 4.40 -4.67 -0.10
N TRP A 449 3.68 -3.64 -0.56
CA TRP A 449 4.03 -2.26 -0.22
C TRP A 449 3.50 -1.82 1.15
N GLU A 450 4.40 -1.31 2.00
CA GLU A 450 4.08 -0.86 3.36
C GLU A 450 4.56 0.58 3.65
N CYS A 451 4.74 1.39 2.60
CA CYS A 451 5.39 2.71 2.68
C CYS A 451 4.44 3.90 2.47
N GLY A 452 3.13 3.68 2.63
CA GLY A 452 2.09 4.69 2.38
C GLY A 452 2.01 5.08 0.91
N SER A 453 1.49 6.29 0.65
CA SER A 453 1.40 6.86 -0.70
C SER A 453 2.29 8.10 -0.86
N GLN A 454 2.57 8.46 -2.11
CA GLN A 454 3.23 9.73 -2.46
C GLN A 454 2.50 10.41 -3.62
N ASN A 455 2.45 11.74 -3.62
CA ASN A 455 1.74 12.53 -4.64
C ASN A 455 2.58 13.65 -5.26
N TRP A 456 3.90 13.62 -5.06
CA TRP A 456 4.81 14.55 -5.70
C TRP A 456 6.19 13.91 -5.94
N SER A 457 7.00 14.60 -6.74
CA SER A 457 8.43 14.36 -6.95
C SER A 457 8.99 15.52 -7.79
N PRO A 458 10.30 15.84 -7.74
CA PRO A 458 10.90 16.82 -8.64
C PRO A 458 10.62 16.58 -10.14
N VAL A 459 10.38 15.33 -10.55
CA VAL A 459 10.04 14.97 -11.95
C VAL A 459 8.54 15.01 -12.24
N PHE A 460 7.69 15.10 -11.22
CA PHE A 460 6.24 14.86 -11.34
C PHE A 460 5.53 15.88 -12.22
N LYS A 461 5.85 17.17 -12.10
CA LYS A 461 5.23 18.21 -12.94
C LYS A 461 5.47 17.94 -14.44
N ALA A 462 6.70 17.59 -14.81
CA ALA A 462 7.05 17.32 -16.21
C ALA A 462 6.30 16.09 -16.74
N GLU A 463 6.24 15.02 -15.95
CA GLU A 463 5.46 13.82 -16.27
C GLU A 463 3.96 14.09 -16.38
N PHE A 464 3.40 14.93 -15.50
CA PHE A 464 2.00 15.34 -15.54
C PHE A 464 1.69 16.09 -16.84
N VAL A 465 2.48 17.11 -17.20
CA VAL A 465 2.24 17.88 -18.45
C VAL A 465 2.34 16.98 -19.68
N LYS A 466 3.33 16.08 -19.70
CA LYS A 466 3.53 15.11 -20.79
C LYS A 466 2.33 14.19 -20.98
N ARG A 467 1.67 13.76 -19.90
CA ARG A 467 0.59 12.75 -19.93
C ARG A 467 -0.81 13.37 -20.09
N ASN A 468 -1.04 14.54 -19.47
CA ASN A 468 -2.37 15.15 -19.42
C ASN A 468 -2.52 16.37 -20.34
N GLY A 469 -1.42 16.93 -20.86
CA GLY A 469 -1.45 18.00 -21.85
C GLY A 469 -1.70 19.42 -21.31
N TYR A 470 -1.65 19.64 -19.99
CA TYR A 470 -1.81 20.97 -19.38
C TYR A 470 -0.94 21.17 -18.13
N ASP A 471 -0.69 22.42 -17.75
CA ASP A 471 0.09 22.77 -16.55
C ASP A 471 -0.78 22.64 -15.27
N PRO A 472 -0.37 21.82 -14.29
CA PRO A 472 -1.15 21.60 -13.08
C PRO A 472 -1.12 22.78 -12.09
N VAL A 473 -0.21 23.76 -12.25
CA VAL A 473 0.10 24.75 -11.20
C VAL A 473 -1.15 25.49 -10.70
N LYS A 474 -2.00 26.01 -11.59
CA LYS A 474 -3.21 26.74 -11.17
C LYS A 474 -4.28 25.86 -10.51
N TYR A 475 -4.20 24.55 -10.69
CA TYR A 475 -5.14 23.59 -10.12
C TYR A 475 -4.66 23.01 -8.78
N LEU A 476 -3.39 23.20 -8.40
CA LEU A 476 -2.83 22.72 -7.12
C LEU A 476 -3.63 23.10 -5.86
N PRO A 477 -4.39 24.23 -5.77
CA PRO A 477 -5.27 24.47 -4.63
C PRO A 477 -6.29 23.34 -4.39
N ALA A 478 -6.70 22.59 -5.42
CA ALA A 478 -7.57 21.43 -5.28
C ALA A 478 -6.94 20.29 -4.47
N MET A 479 -5.61 20.13 -4.50
CA MET A 479 -4.90 19.18 -3.64
C MET A 479 -4.95 19.58 -2.15
N ALA A 480 -5.21 20.86 -1.86
CA ALA A 480 -5.50 21.39 -0.52
C ALA A 480 -7.01 21.49 -0.21
N GLY A 481 -7.81 20.83 -1.05
CA GLY A 481 -9.27 20.75 -0.95
C GLY A 481 -10.02 22.00 -1.40
N PHE A 482 -9.36 23.04 -1.91
CA PHE A 482 -10.07 24.21 -2.44
C PHE A 482 -10.74 23.85 -3.78
N PRO A 483 -12.06 24.03 -3.93
CA PRO A 483 -12.69 23.77 -5.22
C PRO A 483 -12.29 24.86 -6.24
N VAL A 484 -11.77 24.45 -7.38
CA VAL A 484 -11.27 25.29 -8.48
C VAL A 484 -12.17 25.12 -9.70
N GLU A 485 -12.65 26.24 -10.25
CA GLU A 485 -13.59 26.38 -11.38
C GLU A 485 -14.98 25.75 -11.17
N SER A 486 -15.04 24.46 -10.85
CA SER A 486 -16.24 23.71 -10.48
C SER A 486 -15.84 22.49 -9.64
N ALA A 487 -16.80 21.84 -8.98
CA ALA A 487 -16.54 20.57 -8.30
C ALA A 487 -16.02 19.52 -9.28
N GLU A 488 -16.66 19.38 -10.45
CA GLU A 488 -16.26 18.46 -11.51
C GLU A 488 -14.83 18.72 -12.02
N THR A 489 -14.48 19.99 -12.28
CA THR A 489 -13.14 20.34 -12.76
C THR A 489 -12.06 20.00 -11.73
N SER A 490 -12.35 20.23 -10.46
CA SER A 490 -11.44 19.87 -9.36
C SER A 490 -11.26 18.36 -9.27
N GLU A 491 -12.35 17.60 -9.36
CA GLU A 491 -12.29 16.14 -9.28
C GLU A 491 -11.60 15.50 -10.47
N ARG A 492 -11.80 16.03 -11.68
CA ARG A 492 -11.07 15.61 -12.88
C ARG A 492 -9.57 15.88 -12.74
N PHE A 493 -9.17 17.07 -12.29
CA PHE A 493 -7.75 17.36 -12.03
C PHE A 493 -7.16 16.41 -10.98
N LEU A 494 -7.88 16.15 -9.89
CA LEU A 494 -7.43 15.24 -8.85
C LEU A 494 -7.36 13.79 -9.36
N HIS A 495 -8.26 13.38 -10.24
CA HIS A 495 -8.19 12.09 -10.93
C HIS A 495 -6.96 12.00 -11.83
N ASP A 496 -6.66 13.02 -12.64
CA ASP A 496 -5.45 13.10 -13.46
C ASP A 496 -4.16 13.03 -12.61
N ILE A 497 -4.16 13.61 -11.40
CA ILE A 497 -3.07 13.46 -10.44
C ILE A 497 -2.87 11.99 -10.06
N ARG A 498 -3.95 11.27 -9.72
CA ARG A 498 -3.88 9.86 -9.33
C ARG A 498 -3.47 8.95 -10.51
N GLU A 499 -3.98 9.20 -11.71
CA GLU A 499 -3.55 8.50 -12.94
C GLU A 499 -2.05 8.72 -13.20
N THR A 500 -1.58 9.96 -13.04
CA THR A 500 -0.15 10.30 -13.20
C THR A 500 0.69 9.58 -12.14
N ILE A 501 0.25 9.52 -10.88
CA ILE A 501 0.92 8.76 -9.82
C ILE A 501 1.11 7.30 -10.24
N GLY A 502 0.02 6.61 -10.64
CA GLY A 502 0.08 5.21 -11.03
C GLY A 502 0.98 4.97 -12.25
N ALA A 503 0.91 5.87 -13.24
CA ALA A 503 1.70 5.75 -14.46
C ALA A 503 3.20 6.01 -14.23
N VAL A 504 3.54 7.03 -13.45
CA VAL A 504 4.94 7.37 -13.13
C VAL A 504 5.56 6.31 -12.21
N MET A 505 4.82 5.80 -11.23
CA MET A 505 5.29 4.67 -10.41
C MET A 505 5.63 3.46 -11.29
N ASN A 506 4.72 3.08 -12.20
CA ASN A 506 4.92 1.96 -13.10
C ASN A 506 6.14 2.14 -14.02
N ASP A 507 6.23 3.29 -14.68
CA ASP A 507 7.26 3.54 -15.68
C ASP A 507 8.64 3.79 -15.03
N ASN A 508 8.68 4.48 -13.88
CA ASN A 508 9.93 4.86 -13.24
C ASN A 508 10.39 3.84 -12.20
N PHE A 509 9.57 3.44 -11.21
CA PHE A 509 10.01 2.47 -10.19
C PHE A 509 10.21 1.09 -10.79
N PHE A 510 9.14 0.50 -11.32
CA PHE A 510 9.19 -0.86 -11.84
C PHE A 510 10.01 -0.94 -13.13
N GLY A 511 9.89 0.03 -14.03
CA GLY A 511 10.70 0.09 -15.26
C GLY A 511 12.20 0.16 -14.96
N THR A 512 12.64 1.01 -14.02
CA THR A 512 14.05 1.13 -13.65
C THR A 512 14.57 -0.15 -12.99
N LEU A 513 13.83 -0.72 -12.03
CA LEU A 513 14.26 -1.94 -11.35
C LEU A 513 14.30 -3.15 -12.31
N LYS A 514 13.37 -3.24 -13.26
CA LYS A 514 13.39 -4.25 -14.33
C LYS A 514 14.68 -4.14 -15.15
N GLU A 515 15.00 -2.95 -15.65
CA GLU A 515 16.21 -2.71 -16.44
C GLU A 515 17.47 -3.12 -15.65
N LEU A 516 17.55 -2.70 -14.39
CA LEU A 516 18.68 -3.01 -13.51
C LEU A 516 18.78 -4.51 -13.20
N ALA A 517 17.67 -5.20 -12.91
CA ALA A 517 17.66 -6.64 -12.68
C ALA A 517 18.17 -7.39 -13.92
N HIS A 518 17.60 -7.10 -15.09
CA HIS A 518 17.95 -7.76 -16.35
C HIS A 518 19.40 -7.51 -16.76
N LYS A 519 19.88 -6.27 -16.62
CA LYS A 519 21.28 -5.91 -16.88
C LYS A 519 22.27 -6.71 -16.02
N ASN A 520 21.83 -7.18 -14.85
CA ASN A 520 22.64 -7.97 -13.93
C ASN A 520 22.32 -9.48 -13.98
N GLY A 521 21.54 -9.95 -14.97
CA GLY A 521 21.27 -11.37 -15.16
C GLY A 521 20.33 -11.99 -14.13
N ALA A 522 19.52 -11.15 -13.47
CA ALA A 522 18.45 -11.53 -12.56
C ALA A 522 17.08 -11.29 -13.20
N ILE A 523 16.08 -12.09 -12.82
CA ILE A 523 14.67 -11.77 -13.08
C ILE A 523 14.14 -10.82 -12.00
N PHE A 524 13.10 -10.09 -12.34
CA PHE A 524 12.41 -9.19 -11.43
C PHE A 524 11.05 -9.77 -11.04
N THR A 525 10.82 -9.96 -9.74
CA THR A 525 9.53 -10.38 -9.19
C THR A 525 8.98 -9.30 -8.27
N SER A 526 7.66 -9.21 -8.15
CA SER A 526 7.02 -8.28 -7.21
C SER A 526 5.72 -8.83 -6.70
N GLU A 527 5.38 -8.47 -5.47
CA GLU A 527 4.02 -8.54 -4.94
C GLU A 527 3.22 -7.27 -5.28
N THR A 528 2.18 -6.96 -4.50
CA THR A 528 1.20 -5.90 -4.74
C THR A 528 1.63 -4.52 -4.23
N THR A 529 1.10 -3.48 -4.87
CA THR A 529 1.20 -2.08 -4.38
C THR A 529 -0.07 -1.62 -3.66
N ALA A 530 -1.22 -2.20 -4.02
CA ALA A 530 -2.51 -1.97 -3.37
C ALA A 530 -2.60 -2.81 -2.09
N PRO A 531 -3.39 -2.39 -1.08
CA PRO A 531 -4.21 -1.17 -1.01
C PRO A 531 -3.51 -0.02 -0.28
N VAL A 532 -2.19 0.16 -0.46
CA VAL A 532 -1.39 1.17 0.27
C VAL A 532 -0.94 2.33 -0.60
N MET A 533 -0.34 2.06 -1.75
CA MET A 533 0.12 3.08 -2.69
C MET A 533 -0.94 3.34 -3.76
N VAL A 534 -1.26 4.61 -4.01
CA VAL A 534 -2.21 4.97 -5.07
C VAL A 534 -1.69 4.51 -6.43
N GLY A 535 -2.54 3.78 -7.16
CA GLY A 535 -2.13 3.09 -8.38
C GLY A 535 -3.26 2.26 -8.98
N ASP A 536 -2.97 1.72 -10.15
CA ASP A 536 -3.69 0.58 -10.72
C ASP A 536 -2.97 -0.68 -10.24
N GLY A 537 -3.62 -1.44 -9.36
CA GLY A 537 -3.05 -2.61 -8.68
C GLY A 537 -2.64 -3.76 -9.61
N LEU A 538 -3.04 -3.73 -10.89
CA LEU A 538 -2.63 -4.72 -11.87
C LEU A 538 -1.43 -4.27 -12.72
N ARG A 539 -1.30 -2.96 -12.93
CA ARG A 539 -0.44 -2.40 -13.99
C ARG A 539 1.04 -2.75 -13.83
N HIS A 540 1.56 -2.75 -12.61
CA HIS A 540 2.98 -3.03 -12.36
C HIS A 540 3.36 -4.48 -12.69
N PHE A 541 2.40 -5.42 -12.68
CA PHE A 541 2.68 -6.80 -13.09
C PHE A 541 3.06 -6.93 -14.57
N GLY A 542 2.74 -5.95 -15.41
CA GLY A 542 3.27 -5.87 -16.77
C GLY A 542 4.79 -5.64 -16.81
N MET A 543 5.33 -4.99 -15.78
CA MET A 543 6.74 -4.60 -15.67
C MET A 543 7.63 -5.64 -14.95
N VAL A 544 7.07 -6.69 -14.37
CA VAL A 544 7.84 -7.77 -13.73
C VAL A 544 7.85 -9.04 -14.57
N ASP A 545 8.80 -9.94 -14.30
CA ASP A 545 8.88 -11.23 -14.98
C ASP A 545 7.94 -12.26 -14.35
N VAL A 546 7.79 -12.23 -13.03
CA VAL A 546 6.93 -13.14 -12.26
C VAL A 546 6.12 -12.34 -11.23
N PRO A 547 4.79 -12.18 -11.46
CA PRO A 547 3.84 -11.68 -10.47
C PRO A 547 3.77 -12.60 -9.25
N MET A 548 3.59 -12.02 -8.06
CA MET A 548 3.47 -12.76 -6.81
C MET A 548 2.27 -12.27 -6.01
N GLY A 549 1.40 -13.19 -5.59
CA GLY A 549 0.28 -12.91 -4.69
C GLY A 549 0.57 -13.40 -3.27
N GLU A 550 -0.42 -13.32 -2.37
CA GLU A 550 -0.25 -13.73 -0.97
C GLU A 550 -1.52 -14.40 -0.45
N PHE A 551 -1.37 -15.45 0.37
CA PHE A 551 -2.49 -16.07 1.07
C PHE A 551 -2.10 -16.55 2.48
N TRP A 552 -3.05 -16.42 3.40
CA TRP A 552 -2.81 -16.68 4.81
C TRP A 552 -3.52 -17.94 5.30
N TYR A 553 -2.93 -18.56 6.33
CA TYR A 553 -3.54 -19.63 7.09
C TYR A 553 -4.10 -19.10 8.42
N ASN A 554 -5.34 -19.47 8.73
CA ASN A 554 -6.03 -19.16 9.99
C ASN A 554 -5.95 -17.69 10.46
N SER A 555 -5.85 -16.74 9.52
CA SER A 555 -5.60 -15.31 9.82
C SER A 555 -6.54 -14.39 9.03
N PRO A 556 -7.88 -14.51 9.20
CA PRO A 556 -8.85 -13.81 8.35
C PRO A 556 -8.73 -12.27 8.36
N SER A 557 -8.20 -11.69 9.44
CA SER A 557 -7.97 -10.23 9.50
C SER A 557 -6.79 -9.76 8.65
N HIS A 558 -5.84 -10.65 8.36
CA HIS A 558 -4.59 -10.35 7.62
C HIS A 558 -4.55 -11.01 6.24
N ASP A 559 -5.42 -11.98 5.96
CA ASP A 559 -5.50 -12.61 4.63
C ASP A 559 -5.76 -11.55 3.54
N LYS A 560 -5.15 -11.75 2.38
CA LYS A 560 -5.13 -10.80 1.26
C LYS A 560 -5.67 -11.44 -0.04
N PRO A 561 -6.92 -11.93 -0.07
CA PRO A 561 -7.46 -12.58 -1.26
C PRO A 561 -7.49 -11.67 -2.50
N ASN A 562 -7.61 -10.35 -2.34
CA ASN A 562 -7.55 -9.42 -3.46
C ASN A 562 -6.12 -9.29 -4.00
N ASP A 563 -5.09 -9.39 -3.15
CA ASP A 563 -3.70 -9.43 -3.59
C ASP A 563 -3.40 -10.67 -4.45
N MET A 564 -3.98 -11.83 -4.08
CA MET A 564 -3.92 -13.04 -4.90
C MET A 564 -4.54 -12.83 -6.29
N LEU A 565 -5.74 -12.21 -6.35
CA LEU A 565 -6.41 -11.93 -7.63
C LEU A 565 -5.70 -10.86 -8.45
N ASP A 566 -5.05 -9.90 -7.81
CA ASP A 566 -4.23 -8.89 -8.49
C ASP A 566 -3.06 -9.55 -9.23
N ALA A 567 -2.31 -10.43 -8.54
CA ALA A 567 -1.18 -11.14 -9.14
C ALA A 567 -1.62 -12.08 -10.27
N ILE A 568 -2.68 -12.86 -10.06
CA ILE A 568 -3.20 -13.80 -11.07
C ILE A 568 -3.75 -13.05 -12.28
N SER A 569 -4.58 -12.03 -12.05
CA SER A 569 -5.17 -11.24 -13.14
C SER A 569 -4.09 -10.50 -13.92
N GLY A 570 -3.15 -9.86 -13.22
CA GLY A 570 -1.98 -9.23 -13.81
C GLY A 570 -1.15 -10.21 -14.65
N ALA A 571 -0.88 -11.40 -14.13
CA ALA A 571 -0.18 -12.42 -14.88
C ALA A 571 -0.90 -12.83 -16.17
N HIS A 572 -2.21 -13.10 -16.08
CA HIS A 572 -3.01 -13.52 -17.23
C HIS A 572 -3.06 -12.45 -18.32
N ILE A 573 -3.34 -11.19 -17.98
CA ILE A 573 -3.49 -10.11 -18.98
C ILE A 573 -2.15 -9.67 -19.59
N TYR A 574 -1.04 -9.84 -18.88
CA TYR A 574 0.31 -9.50 -19.36
C TYR A 574 1.13 -10.70 -19.85
N GLY A 575 0.50 -11.88 -20.00
CA GLY A 575 1.13 -13.07 -20.58
C GLY A 575 2.27 -13.64 -19.73
N LYS A 576 2.18 -13.56 -18.41
CA LYS A 576 3.15 -14.14 -17.47
C LYS A 576 2.70 -15.56 -17.11
N ASN A 577 3.45 -16.57 -17.56
CA ASN A 577 3.07 -17.97 -17.34
C ASN A 577 3.24 -18.41 -15.88
N ILE A 578 4.18 -17.82 -15.15
CA ILE A 578 4.45 -18.16 -13.76
C ILE A 578 3.79 -17.13 -12.86
N VAL A 579 3.00 -17.61 -11.91
CA VAL A 579 2.43 -16.83 -10.81
C VAL A 579 2.97 -17.39 -9.52
N GLN A 580 3.73 -16.58 -8.78
CA GLN A 580 4.18 -16.92 -7.45
C GLN A 580 3.13 -16.60 -6.40
N ALA A 581 3.26 -17.21 -5.23
CA ALA A 581 2.58 -16.69 -4.06
C ALA A 581 3.36 -16.94 -2.77
N GLU A 582 3.39 -15.90 -1.92
CA GLU A 582 3.65 -16.05 -0.51
C GLU A 582 2.51 -16.86 0.12
N GLY A 583 2.86 -18.02 0.68
CA GLY A 583 1.86 -18.97 1.16
C GLY A 583 2.00 -19.33 2.62
N PHE A 584 0.83 -19.47 3.27
CA PHE A 584 0.64 -19.96 4.64
C PHE A 584 1.10 -19.01 5.75
N THR A 585 1.26 -17.73 5.43
CA THR A 585 1.49 -16.68 6.42
C THR A 585 0.42 -16.76 7.50
N THR A 586 0.86 -16.81 8.77
CA THR A 586 -0.04 -17.08 9.89
C THR A 586 0.27 -16.12 11.02
N VAL A 587 -0.65 -15.21 11.34
CA VAL A 587 -0.41 -14.13 12.32
C VAL A 587 -0.12 -14.67 13.72
N ARG A 588 -0.67 -15.83 14.07
CA ARG A 588 -0.46 -16.51 15.36
C ARG A 588 -0.48 -18.02 15.16
N MET A 589 0.65 -18.64 15.46
CA MET A 589 0.83 -20.08 15.38
C MET A 589 0.51 -20.79 16.70
N GLU A 590 0.05 -22.04 16.62
CA GLU A 590 -0.24 -22.90 17.77
C GLU A 590 0.67 -24.14 17.86
N TRP A 591 1.58 -24.33 16.91
CA TRP A 591 2.44 -25.52 16.78
C TRP A 591 1.68 -26.82 16.48
N ASN A 592 0.43 -26.73 16.04
CA ASN A 592 -0.41 -27.85 15.61
C ASN A 592 -0.52 -27.97 14.07
N GLU A 593 0.22 -27.14 13.34
CA GLU A 593 0.22 -27.07 11.89
C GLU A 593 1.09 -28.18 11.30
N HIS A 594 0.55 -28.88 10.30
CA HIS A 594 1.25 -29.94 9.58
C HIS A 594 0.67 -30.05 8.16
N PRO A 595 1.39 -30.62 7.18
CA PRO A 595 0.94 -30.62 5.77
C PRO A 595 -0.50 -31.08 5.51
N GLY A 596 -1.04 -31.96 6.36
CA GLY A 596 -2.41 -32.47 6.25
C GLY A 596 -3.49 -31.39 6.38
N ASN A 597 -3.35 -30.43 7.30
CA ASN A 597 -4.33 -29.35 7.48
C ASN A 597 -4.06 -28.12 6.58
N LEU A 598 -2.90 -28.06 5.92
CA LEU A 598 -2.53 -26.99 5.00
C LEU A 598 -2.94 -27.27 3.55
N LYS A 599 -3.09 -28.55 3.17
CA LYS A 599 -3.33 -28.98 1.79
C LYS A 599 -4.53 -28.29 1.13
N THR A 600 -5.68 -28.23 1.82
CA THR A 600 -6.91 -27.65 1.24
C THR A 600 -6.74 -26.16 0.91
N LEU A 601 -5.98 -25.43 1.74
CA LEU A 601 -5.65 -24.03 1.50
C LEU A 601 -4.72 -23.88 0.28
N GLN A 602 -3.72 -24.74 0.14
CA GLN A 602 -2.88 -24.76 -1.05
C GLN A 602 -3.69 -25.01 -2.32
N ASP A 603 -4.54 -26.04 -2.30
CA ASP A 603 -5.31 -26.47 -3.47
C ASP A 603 -6.30 -25.41 -3.95
N ARG A 604 -6.94 -24.66 -3.03
CA ARG A 604 -7.84 -23.57 -3.45
C ARG A 604 -7.08 -22.46 -4.17
N ASN A 605 -5.84 -22.15 -3.76
CA ASN A 605 -5.03 -21.11 -4.42
C ASN A 605 -4.48 -21.59 -5.76
N TYR A 606 -4.14 -22.88 -5.88
CA TYR A 606 -3.87 -23.49 -7.19
C TYR A 606 -5.09 -23.40 -8.12
N ALA A 607 -6.30 -23.59 -7.59
CA ALA A 607 -7.52 -23.43 -8.38
C ALA A 607 -7.79 -21.97 -8.81
N LEU A 608 -7.33 -20.98 -8.04
CA LEU A 608 -7.40 -19.57 -8.44
C LEU A 608 -6.46 -19.25 -9.61
N GLY A 609 -5.27 -19.86 -9.65
CA GLY A 609 -4.27 -19.62 -10.72
C GLY A 609 -2.81 -19.59 -10.25
N LEU A 610 -2.54 -19.72 -8.94
CA LEU A 610 -1.17 -19.92 -8.44
C LEU A 610 -0.53 -21.15 -9.10
N ASN A 611 0.74 -21.05 -9.49
CA ASN A 611 1.47 -22.21 -9.99
C ASN A 611 2.95 -22.28 -9.56
N LYS A 612 3.40 -21.42 -8.64
CA LYS A 612 4.75 -21.45 -8.06
C LYS A 612 4.75 -20.98 -6.60
N LEU A 613 4.61 -21.92 -5.67
CA LEU A 613 4.52 -21.64 -4.25
C LEU A 613 5.86 -21.16 -3.66
N VAL A 614 5.78 -20.13 -2.80
CA VAL A 614 6.85 -19.64 -1.93
C VAL A 614 6.37 -19.76 -0.49
N TYR A 615 6.95 -20.65 0.30
CA TYR A 615 6.51 -20.85 1.68
C TYR A 615 6.95 -19.68 2.57
N HIS A 616 5.97 -19.03 3.22
CA HIS A 616 6.19 -18.15 4.35
C HIS A 616 5.97 -18.97 5.64
N VAL A 617 6.99 -19.23 6.47
CA VAL A 617 8.37 -18.77 6.34
C VAL A 617 9.37 -19.81 6.86
N TYR A 618 10.51 -19.91 6.19
CA TYR A 618 11.67 -20.61 6.71
C TYR A 618 12.48 -19.61 7.54
N VAL A 619 12.49 -19.72 8.87
CA VAL A 619 13.32 -18.85 9.71
C VAL A 619 14.69 -19.48 9.95
N HIS A 620 15.75 -18.71 9.78
CA HIS A 620 17.09 -19.16 10.11
C HIS A 620 17.21 -19.42 11.62
N ASN A 621 17.54 -20.66 11.97
CA ASN A 621 17.88 -21.03 13.34
C ASN A 621 19.41 -21.10 13.48
N PRO A 622 20.06 -20.16 14.20
CA PRO A 622 21.52 -20.13 14.32
C PRO A 622 22.06 -21.18 15.31
N TRP A 623 21.21 -21.75 16.16
CA TRP A 623 21.59 -22.78 17.12
C TRP A 623 21.45 -24.18 16.53
N MET A 624 22.43 -25.03 16.77
CA MET A 624 22.35 -26.45 16.41
C MET A 624 21.75 -27.32 17.53
N ASP A 625 21.64 -26.78 18.73
CA ASP A 625 21.21 -27.46 19.96
C ASP A 625 19.85 -26.97 20.50
N ARG A 626 19.17 -26.03 19.82
CA ARG A 626 17.84 -25.52 20.22
C ARG A 626 16.78 -25.85 19.17
N LYS A 627 15.69 -26.47 19.62
CA LYS A 627 14.53 -26.86 18.79
C LYS A 627 13.22 -26.45 19.51
N PRO A 628 12.20 -25.95 18.79
CA PRO A 628 12.17 -25.72 17.34
C PRO A 628 12.97 -24.49 16.86
N GLY A 629 13.55 -23.72 17.79
CA GLY A 629 14.53 -22.67 17.48
C GLY A 629 13.90 -21.28 17.27
N MET A 630 14.59 -20.45 16.48
CA MET A 630 14.16 -19.09 16.13
C MET A 630 12.86 -19.10 15.31
N THR A 631 12.02 -18.08 15.48
CA THR A 631 10.81 -17.83 14.68
C THR A 631 10.67 -16.32 14.40
N LEU A 632 9.70 -15.93 13.57
CA LEU A 632 9.30 -14.53 13.36
C LEU A 632 8.34 -14.08 14.46
N ASP A 633 8.79 -14.01 15.71
CA ASP A 633 8.02 -13.48 16.86
C ASP A 633 6.57 -14.02 16.99
N GLY A 634 6.33 -15.30 16.68
CA GLY A 634 4.99 -15.90 16.73
C GLY A 634 4.24 -16.01 15.40
N VAL A 635 4.76 -15.38 14.34
CA VAL A 635 4.22 -15.42 12.97
C VAL A 635 4.81 -16.62 12.22
N GLY A 636 3.96 -17.42 11.60
CA GLY A 636 4.34 -18.60 10.82
C GLY A 636 4.02 -18.48 9.34
N LEU A 637 3.95 -19.57 8.59
CA LEU A 637 4.14 -20.96 9.01
C LEU A 637 5.57 -21.21 9.51
N TYR A 638 5.74 -22.04 10.54
CA TYR A 638 7.06 -22.47 11.01
C TYR A 638 7.62 -23.58 10.11
N PHE A 639 8.00 -23.23 8.88
CA PHE A 639 8.46 -24.17 7.85
C PHE A 639 9.99 -24.24 7.80
N GLN A 640 10.61 -24.88 8.81
CA GLN A 640 12.07 -24.95 8.95
C GLN A 640 12.57 -26.32 9.41
N ARG A 641 13.88 -26.59 9.27
CA ARG A 641 14.53 -27.90 9.50
C ARG A 641 14.23 -28.57 10.84
N ASP A 642 13.91 -27.79 11.88
CA ASP A 642 13.70 -28.28 13.24
C ASP A 642 12.24 -28.68 13.53
N GLN A 643 11.35 -28.60 12.53
CA GLN A 643 10.00 -29.15 12.63
C GLN A 643 10.02 -30.66 12.86
N THR A 644 9.11 -31.14 13.69
CA THR A 644 8.96 -32.57 14.00
C THR A 644 8.69 -33.40 12.74
N TRP A 645 7.99 -32.81 11.79
CA TRP A 645 7.62 -33.42 10.52
C TRP A 645 8.52 -33.02 9.34
N TRP A 646 9.65 -32.33 9.53
CA TRP A 646 10.48 -31.83 8.40
C TRP A 646 10.83 -32.94 7.39
N LYS A 647 11.39 -34.06 7.87
CA LYS A 647 11.78 -35.20 7.02
C LYS A 647 10.59 -35.83 6.26
N PRO A 648 9.50 -36.27 6.92
CA PRO A 648 8.32 -36.76 6.19
C PRO A 648 7.61 -35.66 5.38
N GLY A 649 7.79 -34.39 5.74
CA GLY A 649 7.26 -33.21 5.07
C GLY A 649 7.75 -33.02 3.64
N LYS A 650 8.86 -33.66 3.26
CA LYS A 650 9.28 -33.77 1.85
C LYS A 650 8.14 -34.24 0.93
N ALA A 651 7.26 -35.12 1.41
CA ALA A 651 6.10 -35.59 0.63
C ALA A 651 5.16 -34.45 0.22
N TRP A 652 5.05 -33.40 1.03
CA TRP A 652 4.26 -32.21 0.73
C TRP A 652 4.91 -31.32 -0.33
N VAL A 653 6.24 -31.16 -0.25
CA VAL A 653 7.03 -30.43 -1.25
C VAL A 653 7.02 -31.16 -2.60
N ASP A 654 7.10 -32.50 -2.59
CA ASP A 654 6.97 -33.33 -3.79
C ASP A 654 5.56 -33.27 -4.38
N TYR A 655 4.52 -33.14 -3.54
CA TYR A 655 3.16 -32.86 -4.00
C TYR A 655 3.08 -31.50 -4.70
N ALA A 656 3.58 -30.43 -4.06
CA ALA A 656 3.62 -29.10 -4.64
C ALA A 656 4.35 -29.09 -5.99
N THR A 657 5.53 -29.71 -6.06
CA THR A 657 6.33 -29.80 -7.30
C THR A 657 5.54 -30.47 -8.43
N ARG A 658 4.90 -31.63 -8.17
CA ARG A 658 4.11 -32.34 -9.20
C ARG A 658 2.92 -31.53 -9.68
N SER A 659 2.20 -30.87 -8.76
CA SER A 659 1.07 -30.00 -9.13
C SER A 659 1.56 -28.84 -9.99
N GLN A 660 2.66 -28.19 -9.60
CA GLN A 660 3.22 -27.04 -10.30
C GLN A 660 3.74 -27.39 -11.69
N VAL A 661 4.29 -28.59 -11.92
CA VAL A 661 4.65 -29.06 -13.27
C VAL A 661 3.44 -29.01 -14.21
N LEU A 662 2.27 -29.45 -13.76
CA LEU A 662 1.05 -29.46 -14.56
C LEU A 662 0.44 -28.07 -14.70
N LEU A 663 0.41 -27.30 -13.61
CA LEU A 663 -0.20 -25.96 -13.58
C LEU A 663 0.60 -24.90 -14.34
N GLN A 664 1.85 -25.19 -14.69
CA GLN A 664 2.71 -24.32 -15.53
C GLN A 664 2.68 -24.71 -17.01
N GLU A 665 1.94 -25.76 -17.38
CA GLU A 665 1.89 -26.26 -18.76
C GLU A 665 0.79 -25.56 -19.57
N GLY A 666 1.13 -25.12 -20.78
CA GLY A 666 0.17 -24.48 -21.68
C GLY A 666 -0.17 -23.05 -21.23
N ASN A 667 -1.45 -22.68 -21.37
CA ASN A 667 -1.96 -21.39 -20.92
C ASN A 667 -3.24 -21.62 -20.10
N PRO A 668 -3.53 -20.79 -19.09
CA PRO A 668 -4.79 -20.86 -18.37
C PRO A 668 -5.97 -20.56 -19.30
N VAL A 669 -7.11 -21.22 -19.07
CA VAL A 669 -8.36 -20.99 -19.82
C VAL A 669 -9.29 -20.16 -18.94
N VAL A 670 -9.62 -18.95 -19.42
CA VAL A 670 -10.47 -17.99 -18.71
C VAL A 670 -11.50 -17.43 -19.70
N ASP A 671 -12.78 -17.75 -19.52
CA ASP A 671 -13.85 -17.36 -20.45
C ASP A 671 -14.34 -15.92 -20.25
N LEU A 672 -14.12 -15.34 -19.06
CA LEU A 672 -14.65 -14.04 -18.66
C LEU A 672 -13.53 -13.07 -18.31
N ALA A 673 -13.59 -11.86 -18.88
CA ALA A 673 -12.79 -10.72 -18.45
C ALA A 673 -13.70 -9.67 -17.82
N VAL A 674 -13.38 -9.24 -16.61
CA VAL A 674 -14.12 -8.18 -15.91
C VAL A 674 -13.31 -6.89 -15.99
N PHE A 675 -13.92 -5.83 -16.53
CA PHE A 675 -13.30 -4.51 -16.57
C PHE A 675 -13.28 -3.87 -15.18
N ILE A 676 -12.09 -3.48 -14.70
CA ILE A 676 -11.88 -2.94 -13.35
C ILE A 676 -12.25 -1.44 -13.20
N GLY A 677 -12.79 -0.83 -14.26
CA GLY A 677 -13.21 0.57 -14.29
C GLY A 677 -12.06 1.56 -14.53
N GLU A 678 -12.41 2.85 -14.47
CA GLU A 678 -11.49 3.98 -14.75
C GLU A 678 -11.25 4.86 -13.51
N GLU A 679 -11.73 4.48 -12.32
CA GLU A 679 -11.40 5.19 -11.09
C GLU A 679 -9.94 4.92 -10.68
N MET A 680 -9.38 5.80 -9.85
CA MET A 680 -8.11 5.61 -9.17
C MET A 680 -8.23 5.87 -7.65
N PRO A 681 -7.58 5.07 -6.81
CA PRO A 681 -6.95 3.80 -7.14
C PRO A 681 -7.98 2.73 -7.56
N ARG A 682 -7.51 1.69 -8.26
CA ARG A 682 -8.30 0.53 -8.70
C ARG A 682 -7.45 -0.74 -8.63
N ARG A 683 -8.10 -1.90 -8.61
CA ARG A 683 -7.47 -3.22 -8.53
C ARG A 683 -8.43 -4.31 -9.01
N ALA A 684 -8.05 -5.59 -8.93
CA ALA A 684 -8.95 -6.71 -9.21
C ALA A 684 -10.24 -6.63 -8.38
N ILE A 685 -11.32 -7.19 -8.94
CA ILE A 685 -12.63 -7.22 -8.30
C ILE A 685 -12.82 -8.61 -7.69
N LEU A 686 -13.07 -8.65 -6.38
CA LEU A 686 -13.38 -9.90 -5.69
C LEU A 686 -14.71 -10.47 -6.19
N PRO A 687 -14.89 -11.81 -6.27
CA PRO A 687 -16.11 -12.43 -6.77
C PRO A 687 -17.40 -12.04 -6.03
N ASP A 688 -17.34 -11.67 -4.76
CA ASP A 688 -18.48 -11.18 -3.96
C ASP A 688 -18.88 -9.73 -4.27
N ARG A 689 -18.11 -9.04 -5.13
CA ARG A 689 -18.30 -7.66 -5.57
C ARG A 689 -18.69 -7.53 -7.05
N LEU A 690 -18.79 -8.66 -7.77
CA LEU A 690 -19.41 -8.76 -9.10
C LEU A 690 -20.93 -8.81 -8.95
#